data_AF-A0A803T1G9-F1
#
_entry.id   AF-A0A803T1G9-F1
#
_cell.length_a   1.000
_cell.length_b   1.000
_cell.length_c   1.000
_cell.angle_alpha   90.00
_cell.angle_beta   90.00
_cell.angle_gamma   90.00
#
_symmetry.space_group_name_H-M   'P 1'
#
loop_
_entity.id
_entity.type
_entity.pdbx_description
1 polymer ?
#
loop_
_entity_poly.entity_id
_entity_poly.type
_entity_poly.pdbx_seq_one_letter_code
_entity_poly.pdbx_strand_id
1 'polypeptide(L)'
;MFKDSISNTTTDPFKPKSTFCPSTDNIYIKCFEKAVERDFNKLTTRRQPYHSNLSELERTTLVKLSNLIEVVWKPADKGGAIVLLNKRDYIKEVNLQLSNSKFYQPIATDPTKHIQSLIRVVCQEGLSMGFISSSTFKYLQNDFPRIPIFYILPKIHKGIIPPPGRPIISGSSSVLEPVAKYLDSFCQPFVPLCDSYIKDTKHFINIVENLNIEEDSILVTIDVTSLYTNIPLDEARIIIENILRRRTKLQPPTHFLMDLLDIVLEKNYFRFQNQFYFQTFGVAMGSPLAPSIANLFMAHLENTILLNPSLNMYYSNIIYYGRFIDDIFIVFKTTEAAVGFSNWINTIHTSIKFTSHLNLSHINFLDVTVYKHHNKLLVKNFRKPSDKNSFLHYNSFHHFGLKTNLPFSQLLRLKRNSSSNEHFIHESLTLSQEFRSRGYPKHVIKKALIKAEKTDRTTLLKESAKPTKNQIIWTQELSHYSKHIIQIIKKHWHLLQDISGCDKLPIFGNRRTKNIREYLIHTDLTTPISTPKSTLRGHYPCGHCKCCPQSWKTKEIYNHRNKVGTTLKHFSTCNSNNVIYLLTCDCDLWYIGKTTRSLRIRISEHKSRIKNLSTESLLYSHFTQYKHSPTSFKFCVLECISQKPFMDLEKLLSQREMYWIFKFKTFSPQGLNESLNFSCFL
;
A
#
# COMPACT_ATOMS: atom_id res chain seq x y z
N MET A 1 -6.85 -0.37 18.45
CA MET A 1 -5.74 0.58 18.23
C MET A 1 -4.83 0.64 19.46
N PHE A 2 -4.64 -0.48 20.15
CA PHE A 2 -3.80 -0.62 21.33
C PHE A 2 -2.84 -1.77 21.02
N LYS A 3 -1.53 -1.49 21.09
CA LYS A 3 -0.53 -2.55 21.18
C LYS A 3 -0.48 -2.92 22.66
N ASP A 4 -0.66 -4.19 22.97
CA ASP A 4 -0.40 -4.69 24.31
C ASP A 4 1.03 -4.31 24.71
N SER A 5 1.14 -3.55 25.79
CA SER A 5 2.36 -3.32 26.52
C SER A 5 2.81 -4.64 27.11
N ILE A 6 3.73 -5.33 26.43
CA ILE A 6 4.45 -6.45 27.01
C ILE A 6 5.95 -6.14 26.91
N SER A 7 6.57 -6.30 28.08
CA SER A 7 7.97 -6.21 28.43
C SER A 7 8.96 -6.70 27.37
N ASN A 8 10.17 -6.14 27.46
CA ASN A 8 11.41 -6.40 26.70
C ASN A 8 11.70 -7.88 26.39
N THR A 9 10.91 -8.48 25.50
CA THR A 9 11.18 -9.73 24.81
C THR A 9 11.04 -9.43 23.33
N THR A 10 11.99 -9.93 22.53
CA THR A 10 12.09 -9.76 21.07
C THR A 10 10.73 -10.00 20.39
N THR A 11 9.98 -8.92 20.15
CA THR A 11 8.65 -9.03 19.58
C THR A 11 8.75 -9.49 18.13
N ASP A 12 8.27 -10.71 17.87
CA ASP A 12 8.04 -11.22 16.51
C ASP A 12 7.31 -10.16 15.67
N PRO A 13 7.93 -9.61 14.60
CA PRO A 13 7.33 -8.54 13.81
C PRO A 13 6.20 -9.05 12.91
N PHE A 14 6.10 -10.37 12.71
CA PHE A 14 5.15 -11.01 11.81
C PHE A 14 3.90 -11.43 12.56
N LYS A 15 3.03 -10.45 12.81
CA LYS A 15 1.72 -10.68 13.45
C LYS A 15 0.59 -10.18 12.56
N PRO A 16 -0.56 -10.88 12.54
CA PRO A 16 -1.76 -10.35 11.90
C PRO A 16 -2.09 -8.95 12.44
N LYS A 17 -2.77 -8.15 11.62
CA LYS A 17 -3.29 -6.86 12.09
C LYS A 17 -4.19 -7.11 13.30
N SER A 18 -3.91 -6.43 14.40
CA SER A 18 -4.69 -6.56 15.63
C SER A 18 -6.17 -6.23 15.34
N THR A 19 -7.04 -7.19 15.63
CA THR A 19 -8.49 -7.00 15.66
C THR A 19 -8.97 -6.64 17.08
N PHE A 20 -8.03 -6.37 18.00
CA PHE A 20 -8.34 -6.03 19.38
C PHE A 20 -9.18 -4.76 19.46
N CYS A 21 -10.33 -4.91 20.10
CA CYS A 21 -11.20 -3.84 20.55
C CYS A 21 -11.15 -3.89 22.08
N PRO A 22 -10.75 -2.81 22.79
CA PRO A 22 -10.70 -2.83 24.24
C PRO A 22 -12.08 -3.11 24.83
N SER A 23 -12.13 -3.77 25.99
CA SER A 23 -13.38 -3.93 26.73
C SER A 23 -13.88 -2.55 27.15
N THR A 24 -15.15 -2.27 26.89
CA THR A 24 -15.85 -1.06 27.34
C THR A 24 -16.00 -0.99 28.85
N ASP A 25 -15.54 -1.98 29.62
CA ASP A 25 -15.76 -2.04 31.08
C ASP A 25 -14.83 -1.14 31.88
N ASN A 26 -13.75 -0.65 31.26
CA ASN A 26 -12.88 0.34 31.91
C ASN A 26 -13.59 1.70 32.02
N ILE A 27 -13.80 2.17 33.25
CA ILE A 27 -14.51 3.41 33.55
C ILE A 27 -13.83 4.64 32.94
N TYR A 28 -12.50 4.68 32.89
CA TYR A 28 -11.72 5.75 32.28
C TYR A 28 -11.97 5.83 30.77
N ILE A 29 -12.02 4.67 30.09
CA ILE A 29 -12.35 4.60 28.67
C ILE A 29 -13.78 5.08 28.41
N LYS A 30 -14.76 4.64 29.23
CA LYS A 30 -16.16 5.08 29.13
C LYS A 30 -16.30 6.60 29.35
N CYS A 31 -15.63 7.15 30.35
CA CYS A 31 -15.64 8.59 30.62
C CYS A 31 -15.04 9.37 29.45
N PHE A 32 -13.91 8.90 28.91
CA PHE A 32 -13.29 9.49 27.73
C PHE A 32 -14.23 9.45 26.51
N GLU A 33 -14.83 8.29 26.22
CA GLU A 33 -15.77 8.10 25.12
C GLU A 33 -16.95 9.05 25.23
N LYS A 34 -17.65 9.08 26.39
CA LYS A 34 -18.77 10.00 26.62
C LYS A 34 -18.39 11.47 26.50
N ALA A 35 -17.22 11.87 27.02
CA ALA A 35 -16.75 13.24 26.95
C ALA A 35 -16.43 13.67 25.51
N VAL A 36 -15.79 12.79 24.73
CA VAL A 36 -15.49 13.00 23.32
C VAL A 36 -16.76 13.03 22.48
N GLU A 37 -17.68 12.07 22.67
CA GLU A 37 -18.97 12.02 21.97
C GLU A 37 -19.80 13.28 22.20
N ARG A 38 -19.87 13.76 23.45
CA ARG A 38 -20.59 15.00 23.78
C ARG A 38 -20.03 16.19 22.99
N ASP A 39 -18.72 16.34 22.91
CA ASP A 39 -18.09 17.46 22.21
C ASP A 39 -18.12 17.27 20.68
N PHE A 40 -18.12 16.02 20.17
CA PHE A 40 -18.37 15.71 18.76
C PHE A 40 -19.79 16.07 18.34
N ASN A 41 -20.80 15.75 19.16
CA ASN A 41 -22.19 16.11 18.89
C ASN A 41 -22.40 17.63 18.80
N LYS A 42 -21.63 18.41 19.57
CA LYS A 42 -21.61 19.88 19.45
C LYS A 42 -20.94 20.40 18.18
N LEU A 43 -19.99 19.65 17.61
CA LEU A 43 -19.38 19.98 16.32
C LEU A 43 -20.32 19.71 15.15
N THR A 44 -21.07 18.61 15.20
CA THR A 44 -21.97 18.21 14.10
C THR A 44 -23.19 19.13 13.97
N THR A 45 -23.63 19.76 15.06
CA THR A 45 -24.72 20.75 15.02
C THR A 45 -24.30 22.07 14.36
N ARG A 46 -22.99 22.37 14.31
CA ARG A 46 -22.44 23.54 13.62
C ARG A 46 -22.03 23.17 12.20
N ARG A 47 -22.95 23.32 11.24
CA ARG A 47 -22.61 23.22 9.80
C ARG A 47 -21.63 24.34 9.45
N GLN A 48 -20.37 24.00 9.22
CA GLN A 48 -19.40 24.96 8.71
C GLN A 48 -19.53 25.03 7.18
N PRO A 49 -19.60 26.24 6.59
CA PRO A 49 -19.50 26.37 5.16
C PRO A 49 -18.14 25.83 4.72
N TYR A 50 -18.14 24.97 3.71
CA TYR A 50 -16.91 24.45 3.10
C TYR A 50 -16.91 24.77 1.61
N HIS A 51 -15.74 25.03 1.07
CA HIS A 51 -15.53 25.23 -0.34
C HIS A 51 -14.93 23.98 -0.95
N SER A 52 -15.55 23.49 -2.03
CA SER A 52 -15.00 22.40 -2.84
C SER A 52 -13.83 22.94 -3.66
N ASN A 53 -12.75 22.17 -3.74
CA ASN A 53 -11.61 22.46 -4.61
C ASN A 53 -11.93 22.29 -6.11
N LEU A 54 -13.09 21.72 -6.42
CA LEU A 54 -13.61 21.52 -7.77
C LEU A 54 -14.99 22.16 -7.87
N SER A 55 -15.24 22.87 -8.96
CA SER A 55 -16.56 23.34 -9.36
C SER A 55 -17.53 22.17 -9.58
N GLU A 56 -18.82 22.48 -9.67
CA GLU A 56 -19.82 21.48 -10.04
C GLU A 56 -19.59 20.92 -11.45
N LEU A 57 -19.22 21.77 -12.41
CA LEU A 57 -18.87 21.36 -13.77
C LEU A 57 -17.66 20.41 -13.80
N GLU A 58 -16.59 20.71 -13.06
CA GLU A 58 -15.42 19.83 -12.99
C GLU A 58 -15.75 18.49 -12.34
N ARG A 59 -16.59 18.48 -11.29
CA ARG A 59 -17.02 17.24 -10.63
C ARG A 59 -17.86 16.37 -11.54
N THR A 60 -18.84 16.94 -12.22
CA THR A 60 -19.69 16.21 -13.18
C THR A 60 -18.87 15.72 -14.37
N THR A 61 -17.92 16.53 -14.86
CA THR A 61 -16.99 16.13 -15.93
C THR A 61 -16.08 14.99 -15.49
N LEU A 62 -15.53 15.03 -14.27
CA LEU A 62 -14.68 13.96 -13.73
C LEU A 62 -15.42 12.62 -13.71
N VAL A 63 -16.71 12.63 -13.33
CA VAL A 63 -17.57 11.44 -13.36
C VAL A 63 -17.79 10.95 -14.79
N LYS A 64 -18.01 11.86 -15.75
CA LYS A 64 -18.10 11.48 -17.18
C LYS A 64 -16.80 10.81 -17.64
N LEU A 65 -15.65 11.40 -17.33
CA LEU A 65 -14.33 10.90 -17.71
C LEU A 65 -13.99 9.54 -17.07
N SER A 66 -14.38 9.31 -15.81
CA SER A 66 -14.16 8.02 -15.14
C SER A 66 -15.01 6.89 -15.73
N ASN A 67 -16.10 7.22 -16.43
CA ASN A 67 -17.01 6.25 -17.04
C ASN A 67 -16.78 6.04 -18.54
N LEU A 68 -15.76 6.66 -19.14
CA LEU A 68 -15.43 6.44 -20.55
C LEU A 68 -14.86 5.04 -20.75
N ILE A 69 -15.60 4.18 -21.46
CA ILE A 69 -15.25 2.77 -21.65
C ILE A 69 -14.14 2.58 -22.68
N GLU A 70 -14.01 3.50 -23.63
CA GLU A 70 -13.09 3.40 -24.77
C GLU A 70 -11.65 3.83 -24.46
N VAL A 71 -11.42 4.40 -23.28
CA VAL A 71 -10.11 4.94 -22.89
C VAL A 71 -9.63 4.36 -21.56
N VAL A 72 -8.32 4.43 -21.35
CA VAL A 72 -7.68 4.01 -20.12
C VAL A 72 -6.77 5.14 -19.62
N TRP A 73 -6.93 5.52 -18.36
CA TRP A 73 -6.05 6.44 -17.68
C TRP A 73 -4.95 5.68 -16.94
N LYS A 74 -3.68 5.99 -17.22
CA LYS A 74 -2.52 5.44 -16.48
C LYS A 74 -1.52 6.54 -16.15
N PRO A 75 -0.78 6.43 -15.03
CA PRO A 75 0.37 7.28 -14.83
C PRO A 75 1.47 6.87 -15.82
N ALA A 76 2.20 7.82 -16.36
CA ALA A 76 3.40 7.54 -17.14
C ALA A 76 4.44 6.85 -16.26
N ASP A 77 5.27 6.00 -16.88
CA ASP A 77 6.37 5.30 -16.21
C ASP A 77 7.38 6.27 -15.55
N LYS A 78 7.64 7.40 -16.21
CA LYS A 78 8.57 8.45 -15.77
C LYS A 78 7.95 9.84 -16.01
N GLY A 79 8.38 10.83 -15.22
CA GLY A 79 8.04 12.25 -15.43
C GLY A 79 6.72 12.73 -14.81
N GLY A 80 5.98 11.87 -14.12
CA GLY A 80 4.79 12.26 -13.34
C GLY A 80 3.52 12.59 -14.16
N ALA A 81 3.57 12.43 -15.48
CA ALA A 81 2.43 12.68 -16.36
C ALA A 81 1.30 11.65 -16.16
N ILE A 82 0.07 12.06 -16.48
CA ILE A 82 -1.08 11.17 -16.63
C ILE A 82 -1.30 10.97 -18.13
N VAL A 83 -1.44 9.73 -18.55
CA VAL A 83 -1.60 9.33 -19.95
C VAL A 83 -3.02 8.83 -20.16
N LEU A 84 -3.69 9.41 -21.15
CA LEU A 84 -4.96 8.93 -21.68
C LEU A 84 -4.66 8.08 -22.92
N LEU A 85 -5.03 6.80 -22.89
CA LEU A 85 -4.80 5.86 -23.99
C LEU A 85 -6.11 5.34 -24.54
N ASN A 86 -6.15 5.06 -25.84
CA ASN A 86 -7.19 4.22 -26.41
C ASN A 86 -7.12 2.83 -25.76
N LYS A 87 -8.25 2.32 -25.27
CA LYS A 87 -8.32 1.03 -24.58
C LYS A 87 -7.89 -0.13 -25.48
N ARG A 88 -8.15 -0.07 -26.78
CA ARG A 88 -7.75 -1.10 -27.75
C ARG A 88 -6.24 -1.18 -27.86
N ASP A 89 -5.57 -0.05 -28.01
CA ASP A 89 -4.10 0.00 -28.10
C ASP A 89 -3.44 -0.46 -26.79
N TYR A 90 -4.00 -0.04 -25.65
CA TYR A 90 -3.53 -0.52 -24.35
C TYR A 90 -3.66 -2.05 -24.24
N ILE A 91 -4.81 -2.62 -24.60
CA ILE A 91 -5.03 -4.07 -24.54
C ILE A 91 -4.11 -4.80 -25.53
N LYS A 92 -3.91 -4.25 -26.73
CA LYS A 92 -3.01 -4.80 -27.74
C LYS A 92 -1.57 -4.90 -27.23
N GLU A 93 -1.06 -3.84 -26.61
CA GLU A 93 0.27 -3.81 -25.99
C GLU A 93 0.37 -4.84 -24.84
N VAL A 94 -0.64 -4.93 -23.98
CA VAL A 94 -0.66 -5.94 -22.91
C VAL A 94 -0.63 -7.36 -23.48
N ASN A 95 -1.47 -7.65 -24.47
CA ASN A 95 -1.54 -8.97 -25.08
C ASN A 95 -0.24 -9.33 -25.81
N LEU A 96 0.44 -8.35 -26.43
CA LEU A 96 1.76 -8.54 -27.03
C LEU A 96 2.82 -8.97 -25.99
N GLN A 97 2.74 -8.44 -24.76
CA GLN A 97 3.64 -8.85 -23.69
C GLN A 97 3.25 -10.23 -23.14
N LEU A 98 1.96 -10.46 -22.90
CA LEU A 98 1.45 -11.71 -22.33
C LEU A 98 1.50 -12.91 -23.30
N SER A 99 1.62 -12.67 -24.61
CA SER A 99 1.82 -13.74 -25.60
C SER A 99 3.23 -14.32 -25.59
N ASN A 100 4.18 -13.70 -24.88
CA ASN A 100 5.53 -14.21 -24.77
C ASN A 100 5.59 -15.40 -23.81
N SER A 101 5.56 -16.61 -24.38
CA SER A 101 5.59 -17.89 -23.67
C SER A 101 6.87 -18.14 -22.86
N LYS A 102 7.95 -17.39 -23.12
CA LYS A 102 9.15 -17.42 -22.27
C LYS A 102 8.85 -16.92 -20.86
N PHE A 103 8.03 -15.88 -20.73
CA PHE A 103 7.81 -15.18 -19.46
C PHE A 103 6.45 -15.48 -18.83
N TYR A 104 5.44 -15.80 -19.64
CA TYR A 104 4.06 -15.93 -19.17
C TYR A 104 3.39 -17.19 -19.71
N GLN A 105 2.65 -17.85 -18.82
CA GLN A 105 1.86 -19.02 -19.15
C GLN A 105 0.39 -18.77 -18.78
N PRO A 106 -0.56 -18.84 -19.73
CA PRO A 106 -1.98 -18.73 -19.39
C PRO A 106 -2.46 -19.94 -18.60
N ILE A 107 -3.36 -19.71 -17.64
CA ILE A 107 -4.00 -20.76 -16.85
C ILE A 107 -5.53 -20.59 -16.85
N ALA A 108 -6.25 -21.72 -16.86
CA ALA A 108 -7.70 -21.73 -17.02
C ALA A 108 -8.46 -21.22 -15.80
N THR A 109 -7.92 -21.42 -14.60
CA THR A 109 -8.63 -21.18 -13.34
C THR A 109 -7.79 -20.40 -12.34
N ASP A 110 -8.45 -19.69 -11.43
CA ASP A 110 -7.82 -18.98 -10.31
C ASP A 110 -7.06 -19.95 -9.37
N PRO A 111 -5.72 -19.87 -9.28
CA PRO A 111 -4.91 -20.77 -8.47
C PRO A 111 -4.83 -20.37 -6.99
N THR A 112 -5.48 -19.26 -6.58
CA THR A 112 -5.35 -18.68 -5.24
C THR A 112 -5.47 -19.70 -4.11
N LYS A 113 -6.52 -20.53 -4.14
CA LYS A 113 -6.78 -21.53 -3.08
C LYS A 113 -5.72 -22.63 -3.05
N HIS A 114 -5.26 -23.06 -4.22
CA HIS A 114 -4.22 -24.07 -4.32
C HIS A 114 -2.91 -23.57 -3.72
N ILE A 115 -2.49 -22.36 -4.09
CA ILE A 115 -1.28 -21.72 -3.56
C ILE A 115 -1.39 -21.49 -2.04
N GLN A 116 -2.56 -21.06 -1.56
CA GLN A 116 -2.81 -20.91 -0.13
C GLN A 116 -2.67 -22.24 0.61
N SER A 117 -3.10 -23.35 0.01
CA SER A 117 -2.92 -24.69 0.56
C SER A 117 -1.45 -25.09 0.63
N LEU A 118 -0.66 -24.81 -0.43
CA LEU A 118 0.79 -25.08 -0.44
C LEU A 118 1.51 -24.35 0.69
N ILE A 119 1.25 -23.05 0.84
CA ILE A 119 1.82 -22.23 1.93
C ILE A 119 1.42 -22.80 3.28
N ARG A 120 0.15 -23.21 3.43
CA ARG A 120 -0.35 -23.78 4.67
C ARG A 120 0.36 -25.06 5.05
N VAL A 121 0.62 -25.97 4.10
CA VAL A 121 1.33 -27.23 4.34
C VAL A 121 2.75 -26.95 4.87
N VAL A 122 3.53 -26.14 4.15
CA VAL A 122 4.90 -25.78 4.57
C VAL A 122 4.90 -25.08 5.93
N CYS A 123 3.98 -24.13 6.14
CA CYS A 123 3.88 -23.42 7.42
C CYS A 123 3.39 -24.31 8.58
N GLN A 124 2.59 -25.34 8.31
CA GLN A 124 2.14 -26.29 9.34
C GLN A 124 3.30 -27.13 9.84
N GLU A 125 4.14 -27.63 8.93
CA GLU A 125 5.39 -28.31 9.29
C GLU A 125 6.30 -27.38 10.09
N GLY A 126 6.51 -26.14 9.63
CA GLY A 126 7.31 -25.16 10.36
C GLY A 126 6.75 -24.84 11.75
N LEU A 127 5.43 -24.91 11.95
CA LEU A 127 4.80 -24.71 13.25
C LEU A 127 5.00 -25.94 14.16
N SER A 128 4.82 -27.16 13.64
CA SER A 128 5.01 -28.39 14.42
C SER A 128 6.46 -28.60 14.83
N MET A 129 7.41 -28.22 13.97
CA MET A 129 8.85 -28.30 14.24
C MET A 129 9.39 -27.10 15.04
N GLY A 130 8.54 -26.12 15.37
CA GLY A 130 8.93 -24.95 16.15
C GLY A 130 9.79 -23.91 15.40
N PHE A 131 9.86 -23.98 14.07
CA PHE A 131 10.58 -23.01 13.22
C PHE A 131 9.92 -21.64 13.21
N ILE A 132 8.59 -21.61 13.31
CA ILE A 132 7.79 -20.38 13.34
C ILE A 132 6.82 -20.34 14.52
N SER A 133 6.49 -19.14 14.97
CA SER A 133 5.53 -18.94 16.05
C SER A 133 4.08 -19.08 15.55
N SER A 134 3.12 -19.28 16.46
CA SER A 134 1.69 -19.25 16.12
C SER A 134 1.26 -17.89 15.52
N SER A 135 1.90 -16.79 15.92
CA SER A 135 1.60 -15.47 15.33
C SER A 135 2.13 -15.36 13.91
N THR A 136 3.36 -15.82 13.66
CA THR A 136 3.95 -15.87 12.31
C THR A 136 3.12 -16.76 11.41
N PHE A 137 2.71 -17.95 11.86
CA PHE A 137 1.85 -18.85 11.11
C PHE A 137 0.59 -18.15 10.62
N LYS A 138 -0.14 -17.47 11.52
CA LYS A 138 -1.36 -16.72 11.18
C LYS A 138 -1.10 -15.55 10.23
N TYR A 139 0.05 -14.89 10.36
CA TYR A 139 0.44 -13.82 9.45
C TYR A 139 0.65 -14.33 8.02
N LEU A 140 1.31 -15.49 7.87
CA LEU A 140 1.64 -16.08 6.57
C LEU A 140 0.41 -16.60 5.80
N GLN A 141 -0.67 -16.98 6.48
CA GLN A 141 -1.85 -17.56 5.81
C GLN A 141 -2.63 -16.58 4.92
N ASN A 142 -2.62 -15.28 5.24
CA ASN A 142 -3.45 -14.24 4.64
C ASN A 142 -4.85 -14.74 4.26
N ASP A 143 -5.74 -14.90 5.24
CA ASP A 143 -7.05 -15.55 5.09
C ASP A 143 -7.96 -14.94 3.99
N PHE A 144 -7.73 -13.69 3.59
CA PHE A 144 -8.54 -12.98 2.59
C PHE A 144 -7.66 -12.33 1.52
N PRO A 145 -6.98 -13.12 0.67
CA PRO A 145 -6.04 -12.61 -0.30
C PRO A 145 -6.76 -11.90 -1.45
N ARG A 146 -6.14 -10.86 -1.99
CA ARG A 146 -6.54 -10.22 -3.25
C ARG A 146 -5.82 -10.90 -4.42
N ILE A 147 -6.56 -11.15 -5.49
CA ILE A 147 -5.98 -11.62 -6.76
C ILE A 147 -5.05 -10.52 -7.30
N PRO A 148 -3.77 -10.83 -7.59
CA PRO A 148 -2.87 -9.88 -8.21
C PRO A 148 -3.35 -9.48 -9.60
N ILE A 149 -3.23 -8.19 -9.94
CA ILE A 149 -3.68 -7.65 -11.23
C ILE A 149 -2.49 -7.17 -12.04
N PHE A 150 -2.42 -7.58 -13.30
CA PHE A 150 -1.44 -7.08 -14.26
C PHE A 150 -1.91 -5.78 -14.90
N TYR A 151 -1.00 -4.83 -15.02
CA TYR A 151 -1.23 -3.59 -15.76
C TYR A 151 0.10 -3.04 -16.28
N ILE A 152 0.04 -2.16 -17.28
CA ILE A 152 1.23 -1.51 -17.83
C ILE A 152 1.26 -0.01 -17.49
N LEU A 153 2.48 0.51 -17.29
CA LEU A 153 2.76 1.95 -17.22
C LEU A 153 3.34 2.43 -18.56
N PRO A 154 2.73 3.41 -19.24
CA PRO A 154 3.23 3.89 -20.53
C PRO A 154 4.60 4.55 -20.44
N LYS A 155 5.57 4.07 -21.22
CA LYS A 155 6.93 4.62 -21.33
C LYS A 155 6.98 5.71 -22.41
N ILE A 156 6.30 6.82 -22.18
CA ILE A 156 6.22 7.96 -23.14
C ILE A 156 7.57 8.57 -23.52
N HIS A 157 8.62 8.30 -22.74
CA HIS A 157 10.01 8.71 -23.02
C HIS A 157 10.72 7.81 -24.04
N LYS A 158 10.12 6.68 -24.44
CA LYS A 158 10.62 5.77 -25.48
C LYS A 158 9.82 5.83 -26.79
N GLY A 159 8.78 6.66 -26.85
CA GLY A 159 7.85 6.76 -27.98
C GLY A 159 6.43 7.07 -27.51
N ILE A 160 5.63 7.74 -28.35
CA ILE A 160 4.29 8.26 -27.98
C ILE A 160 3.15 7.50 -28.67
N ILE A 161 3.37 6.76 -29.76
CA ILE A 161 2.28 6.20 -30.60
C ILE A 161 2.53 4.72 -31.00
N PRO A 162 1.82 3.75 -30.39
CA PRO A 162 1.48 3.74 -28.96
C PRO A 162 2.76 3.61 -28.12
N PRO A 163 2.80 4.15 -26.90
CA PRO A 163 3.97 4.05 -26.04
C PRO A 163 4.14 2.60 -25.53
N PRO A 164 5.37 2.04 -25.52
CA PRO A 164 5.60 0.72 -24.95
C PRO A 164 5.26 0.69 -23.46
N GLY A 165 4.77 -0.44 -22.96
CA GLY A 165 4.35 -0.60 -21.57
C GLY A 165 5.47 -1.11 -20.64
N ARG A 166 5.55 -0.62 -19.38
CA ARG A 166 6.23 -1.33 -18.30
C ARG A 166 5.24 -2.28 -17.60
N PRO A 167 5.44 -3.61 -17.63
CA PRO A 167 4.58 -4.55 -16.91
C PRO A 167 4.71 -4.37 -15.40
N ILE A 168 3.59 -4.38 -14.68
CA ILE A 168 3.53 -4.33 -13.22
C ILE A 168 2.47 -5.32 -12.73
N ILE A 169 2.82 -6.10 -11.69
CA ILE A 169 1.89 -6.98 -11.00
C ILE A 169 1.51 -6.33 -9.66
N SER A 170 0.22 -6.03 -9.48
CA SER A 170 -0.31 -5.49 -8.22
C SER A 170 -0.49 -6.61 -7.18
N GLY A 171 0.61 -7.02 -6.54
CA GLY A 171 0.62 -8.09 -5.54
C GLY A 171 0.16 -7.69 -4.12
N SER A 172 -0.30 -6.45 -3.91
CA SER A 172 -0.66 -5.95 -2.58
C SER A 172 -1.88 -6.69 -2.00
N SER A 173 -1.71 -7.21 -0.78
CA SER A 173 -2.64 -8.08 -0.06
C SER A 173 -2.90 -9.42 -0.75
N SER A 174 -2.02 -9.86 -1.66
CA SER A 174 -2.11 -11.18 -2.29
C SER A 174 -1.64 -12.30 -1.37
N VAL A 175 -1.88 -13.55 -1.79
CA VAL A 175 -1.50 -14.75 -1.05
C VAL A 175 0.02 -14.86 -0.84
N LEU A 176 0.83 -14.37 -1.78
CA LEU A 176 2.31 -14.44 -1.71
C LEU A 176 2.94 -13.27 -0.94
N GLU A 177 2.25 -12.14 -0.77
CA GLU A 177 2.83 -10.93 -0.16
C GLU A 177 3.38 -11.15 1.26
N PRO A 178 2.68 -11.81 2.19
CA PRO A 178 3.22 -12.05 3.54
C PRO A 178 4.45 -12.95 3.52
N VAL A 179 4.46 -13.99 2.68
CA VAL A 179 5.58 -14.92 2.54
C VAL A 179 6.80 -14.19 1.97
N ALA A 180 6.61 -13.38 0.93
CA ALA A 180 7.68 -12.55 0.36
C ALA A 180 8.26 -11.58 1.39
N LYS A 181 7.44 -10.92 2.23
CA LYS A 181 7.93 -10.06 3.32
C LYS A 181 8.68 -10.81 4.40
N TYR A 182 8.24 -12.02 4.71
CA TYR A 182 8.91 -12.87 5.68
C TYR A 182 10.30 -13.25 5.18
N LEU A 183 10.42 -13.75 3.94
CA LEU A 183 11.70 -14.08 3.31
C LEU A 183 12.62 -12.85 3.16
N ASP A 184 12.05 -11.71 2.77
CA ASP A 184 12.82 -10.47 2.60
C ASP A 184 13.51 -10.05 3.90
N SER A 185 12.90 -10.28 5.06
CA SER A 185 13.54 -9.97 6.35
C SER A 185 14.82 -10.75 6.64
N PHE A 186 15.03 -11.88 5.96
CA PHE A 186 16.26 -12.67 6.04
C PHE A 186 17.26 -12.30 4.94
N CYS A 187 16.80 -11.86 3.77
CA CYS A 187 17.66 -11.52 2.64
C CYS A 187 18.16 -10.08 2.68
N GLN A 188 17.28 -9.13 3.02
CA GLN A 188 17.55 -7.70 3.03
C GLN A 188 18.77 -7.30 3.89
N PRO A 189 19.05 -7.91 5.05
CA PRO A 189 20.24 -7.57 5.84
C PRO A 189 21.58 -7.80 5.12
N PHE A 190 21.63 -8.68 4.11
CA PHE A 190 22.84 -8.93 3.33
C PHE A 190 23.05 -7.90 2.21
N VAL A 191 22.01 -7.21 1.76
CA VAL A 191 22.11 -6.25 0.65
C VAL A 191 23.08 -5.11 0.96
N PRO A 192 23.04 -4.45 2.14
CA PRO A 192 24.00 -3.40 2.48
C PRO A 192 25.43 -3.90 2.74
N LEU A 193 25.66 -5.22 2.81
CA LEU A 193 27.00 -5.80 3.01
C LEU A 193 27.74 -6.02 1.69
N CYS A 194 27.10 -5.82 0.54
CA CYS A 194 27.75 -5.94 -0.76
C CYS A 194 28.66 -4.74 -1.01
N ASP A 195 29.91 -4.98 -1.44
CA ASP A 195 30.92 -3.92 -1.62
C ASP A 195 30.51 -2.86 -2.66
N SER A 196 29.81 -3.29 -3.72
CA SER A 196 29.29 -2.41 -4.77
C SER A 196 28.05 -1.61 -4.35
N TYR A 197 27.49 -1.81 -3.16
CA TYR A 197 26.17 -1.30 -2.80
C TYR A 197 26.11 0.23 -2.64
N ILE A 198 25.23 0.86 -3.41
CA ILE A 198 24.82 2.25 -3.23
C ILE A 198 23.41 2.27 -2.62
N LYS A 199 23.28 2.85 -1.43
CA LYS A 199 22.01 2.95 -0.70
C LYS A 199 21.01 3.96 -1.29
N ASP A 200 21.49 5.16 -1.59
CA ASP A 200 20.71 6.27 -2.14
C ASP A 200 21.63 7.37 -2.68
N THR A 201 21.05 8.42 -3.28
CA THR A 201 21.78 9.58 -3.81
C THR A 201 22.67 10.24 -2.76
N LYS A 202 22.29 10.28 -1.48
CA LYS A 202 23.14 10.90 -0.43
C LYS A 202 24.39 10.05 -0.20
N HIS A 203 24.23 8.74 -0.07
CA HIS A 203 25.35 7.81 0.06
C HIS A 203 26.30 7.91 -1.13
N PHE A 204 25.76 7.97 -2.34
CA PHE A 204 26.55 8.15 -3.56
C PHE A 204 27.36 9.45 -3.57
N ILE A 205 26.75 10.58 -3.18
CA ILE A 205 27.45 11.88 -3.12
C ILE A 205 28.64 11.81 -2.16
N ASN A 206 28.45 11.21 -0.97
CA ASN A 206 29.52 11.04 0.01
C ASN A 206 30.68 10.17 -0.52
N ILE A 207 30.42 9.22 -1.41
CA ILE A 207 31.47 8.41 -2.03
C ILE A 207 32.15 9.21 -3.14
N VAL A 208 31.38 9.71 -4.10
CA VAL A 208 31.91 10.27 -5.35
C VAL A 208 32.75 11.52 -5.13
N GLU A 209 32.37 12.40 -4.18
CA GLU A 209 33.12 13.63 -3.88
C GLU A 209 34.46 13.33 -3.16
N ASN A 210 34.58 12.16 -2.54
CA ASN A 210 35.81 11.72 -1.89
C ASN A 210 36.78 11.02 -2.84
N LEU A 211 36.34 10.64 -4.05
CA LEU A 211 37.22 10.03 -5.05
C LEU A 211 38.26 11.03 -5.57
N ASN A 212 39.48 10.54 -5.77
CA ASN A 212 40.50 11.23 -6.56
C ASN A 212 40.56 10.56 -7.93
N ILE A 213 40.55 11.36 -8.99
CA ILE A 213 40.59 10.89 -10.36
C ILE A 213 41.71 11.57 -11.14
N GLU A 214 42.22 10.89 -12.15
CA GLU A 214 43.13 11.47 -13.13
C GLU A 214 42.33 12.26 -14.18
N GLU A 215 42.94 13.26 -14.82
CA GLU A 215 42.26 14.10 -15.83
C GLU A 215 41.67 13.27 -16.98
N ASP A 216 42.38 12.21 -17.40
CA ASP A 216 41.98 11.32 -18.48
C ASP A 216 40.93 10.26 -18.09
N SER A 217 40.58 10.16 -16.81
CA SER A 217 39.66 9.12 -16.31
C SER A 217 38.27 9.25 -16.95
N ILE A 218 37.68 8.20 -17.50
CA ILE A 218 36.35 8.30 -18.11
C ILE A 218 35.23 7.94 -17.12
N LEU A 219 34.11 8.68 -17.18
CA LEU A 219 32.92 8.39 -16.39
C LEU A 219 31.96 7.52 -17.21
N VAL A 220 31.48 6.45 -16.59
CA VAL A 220 30.61 5.48 -17.23
C VAL A 220 29.38 5.23 -16.37
N THR A 221 28.21 5.24 -16.98
CA THR A 221 27.00 4.70 -16.38
C THR A 221 26.49 3.53 -17.19
N ILE A 222 26.07 2.48 -16.49
CA ILE A 222 25.55 1.26 -17.10
C ILE A 222 24.17 0.97 -16.51
N ASP A 223 23.17 0.77 -17.36
CA ASP A 223 21.82 0.34 -16.99
C ASP A 223 21.66 -1.15 -17.31
N VAL A 224 21.20 -1.93 -16.33
CA VAL A 224 20.87 -3.34 -16.55
C VAL A 224 19.50 -3.47 -17.21
N THR A 225 19.49 -4.01 -18.42
CA THR A 225 18.28 -4.07 -19.24
C THR A 225 17.23 -5.01 -18.65
N SER A 226 16.14 -4.43 -18.15
CA SER A 226 14.97 -5.13 -17.60
C SER A 226 15.35 -6.18 -16.53
N LEU A 227 16.24 -5.79 -15.60
CA LEU A 227 16.84 -6.65 -14.58
C LEU A 227 15.88 -7.70 -14.00
N TYR A 228 14.80 -7.28 -13.34
CA TYR A 228 13.88 -8.20 -12.64
C TYR A 228 13.33 -9.31 -13.54
N THR A 229 12.85 -8.98 -14.73
CA THR A 229 12.26 -9.94 -15.67
C THR A 229 13.29 -10.87 -16.30
N ASN A 230 14.58 -10.51 -16.25
CA ASN A 230 15.66 -11.27 -16.88
C ASN A 230 16.49 -12.12 -15.90
N ILE A 231 16.24 -12.04 -14.59
CA ILE A 231 16.92 -12.88 -13.59
C ILE A 231 16.48 -14.35 -13.75
N PRO A 232 17.41 -15.29 -14.02
CA PRO A 232 17.10 -16.72 -14.04
C PRO A 232 16.75 -17.21 -12.62
N LEU A 233 15.62 -17.92 -12.49
CA LEU A 233 15.10 -18.33 -11.18
C LEU A 233 15.98 -19.38 -10.50
N ASP A 234 16.53 -20.34 -11.26
CA ASP A 234 17.40 -21.39 -10.72
C ASP A 234 18.69 -20.83 -10.15
N GLU A 235 19.33 -19.91 -10.87
CA GLU A 235 20.54 -19.22 -10.40
C GLU A 235 20.24 -18.36 -9.16
N ALA A 236 19.13 -17.63 -9.19
CA ALA A 236 18.69 -16.85 -8.03
C ALA A 236 18.46 -17.74 -6.80
N ARG A 237 17.85 -18.92 -6.98
CA ARG A 237 17.62 -19.90 -5.90
C ARG A 237 18.93 -20.34 -5.25
N ILE A 238 19.92 -20.72 -6.06
CA ILE A 238 21.25 -21.15 -5.58
C ILE A 238 21.95 -20.02 -4.81
N ILE A 239 21.92 -18.80 -5.36
CA ILE A 239 22.54 -17.62 -4.73
C ILE A 239 21.89 -17.32 -3.38
N ILE A 240 20.56 -17.31 -3.32
CA ILE A 240 19.84 -17.04 -2.07
C ILE A 240 20.07 -18.13 -1.05
N GLU A 241 20.11 -19.40 -1.44
CA GLU A 241 20.43 -20.51 -0.54
C GLU A 241 21.81 -20.31 0.12
N ASN A 242 22.83 -20.02 -0.70
CA ASN A 242 24.19 -19.77 -0.25
C ASN A 242 24.28 -18.58 0.71
N ILE A 243 23.42 -17.57 0.54
CA ILE A 243 23.34 -16.41 1.44
C ILE A 243 22.63 -16.78 2.74
N LEU A 244 21.51 -17.48 2.67
CA LEU A 244 20.74 -17.89 3.84
C LEU A 244 21.52 -18.86 4.75
N ARG A 245 22.46 -19.63 4.19
CA ARG A 245 23.41 -20.46 4.96
C ARG A 245 24.44 -19.64 5.75
N ARG A 246 24.70 -18.39 5.38
CA ARG A 246 25.64 -17.48 6.09
C ARG A 246 24.99 -16.70 7.23
N ARG A 247 23.70 -16.91 7.51
CA ARG A 247 23.00 -16.23 8.61
C ARG A 247 23.64 -16.62 9.94
N THR A 248 23.79 -15.63 10.83
CA THR A 248 24.29 -15.84 12.20
C THR A 248 23.34 -16.71 13.03
N LYS A 249 22.03 -16.62 12.76
CA LYS A 249 20.99 -17.45 13.37
C LYS A 249 20.29 -18.27 12.29
N LEU A 250 20.45 -19.59 12.37
CA LEU A 250 19.85 -20.55 11.44
C LEU A 250 18.44 -20.99 11.84
N GLN A 251 17.78 -20.28 12.76
CA GLN A 251 16.36 -20.46 13.05
C GLN A 251 15.56 -19.32 12.40
N PRO A 252 14.57 -19.62 11.53
CA PRO A 252 14.19 -20.96 11.02
C PRO A 252 15.27 -21.56 10.11
N PRO A 253 15.29 -22.91 9.93
CA PRO A 253 16.26 -23.59 9.07
C PRO A 253 16.23 -23.10 7.63
N THR A 254 17.36 -23.22 6.93
CA THR A 254 17.46 -22.76 5.55
C THR A 254 16.53 -23.53 4.61
N HIS A 255 16.38 -24.86 4.76
CA HIS A 255 15.48 -25.64 3.90
C HIS A 255 14.03 -25.12 3.96
N PHE A 256 13.51 -24.83 5.17
CA PHE A 256 12.18 -24.24 5.34
C PHE A 256 12.01 -22.90 4.63
N LEU A 257 13.04 -22.05 4.66
CA LEU A 257 13.02 -20.78 3.92
C LEU A 257 13.09 -21.01 2.40
N MET A 258 13.81 -22.03 1.94
CA MET A 258 13.87 -22.39 0.53
C MET A 258 12.53 -22.92 0.03
N ASP A 259 11.82 -23.75 0.80
CA ASP A 259 10.47 -24.23 0.42
C ASP A 259 9.48 -23.06 0.24
N LEU A 260 9.56 -22.06 1.12
CA LEU A 260 8.78 -20.83 0.98
C LEU A 260 9.24 -19.97 -0.22
N LEU A 261 10.54 -19.93 -0.49
CA LEU A 261 11.11 -19.20 -1.62
C LEU A 261 10.61 -19.79 -2.95
N ASP A 262 10.60 -21.11 -3.08
CA ASP A 262 10.14 -21.81 -4.28
C ASP A 262 8.67 -21.48 -4.58
N ILE A 263 7.83 -21.45 -3.55
CA ILE A 263 6.43 -21.02 -3.70
C ILE A 263 6.35 -19.57 -4.21
N VAL A 264 7.15 -18.65 -3.68
CA VAL A 264 7.13 -17.23 -4.07
C VAL A 264 7.65 -17.01 -5.49
N LEU A 265 8.68 -17.75 -5.90
CA LEU A 265 9.29 -17.62 -7.23
C LEU A 265 8.46 -18.31 -8.32
N GLU A 266 7.99 -19.54 -8.08
CA GLU A 266 7.33 -20.34 -9.12
C GLU A 266 5.82 -20.09 -9.22
N LYS A 267 5.16 -19.76 -8.10
CA LYS A 267 3.68 -19.65 -8.08
C LYS A 267 3.20 -18.22 -8.21
N ASN A 268 4.02 -17.33 -8.77
CA ASN A 268 3.62 -15.96 -9.04
C ASN A 268 2.57 -15.90 -10.15
N TYR A 269 1.32 -15.66 -9.75
CA TYR A 269 0.17 -15.57 -10.65
C TYR A 269 -0.44 -14.17 -10.64
N PHE A 270 -1.17 -13.86 -11.70
CA PHE A 270 -1.95 -12.65 -11.81
C PHE A 270 -3.12 -12.83 -12.76
N ARG A 271 -4.04 -11.86 -12.74
CA ARG A 271 -5.14 -11.75 -13.68
C ARG A 271 -4.99 -10.51 -14.55
N PHE A 272 -5.27 -10.68 -15.84
CA PHE A 272 -5.56 -9.60 -16.76
C PHE A 272 -6.92 -9.85 -17.41
N GLN A 273 -7.84 -8.90 -17.30
CA GLN A 273 -9.24 -9.09 -17.68
C GLN A 273 -9.84 -10.35 -17.02
N ASN A 274 -10.34 -11.31 -17.79
CA ASN A 274 -10.93 -12.54 -17.28
C ASN A 274 -9.98 -13.75 -17.37
N GLN A 275 -8.71 -13.53 -17.74
CA GLN A 275 -7.72 -14.57 -17.93
C GLN A 275 -6.64 -14.53 -16.84
N PHE A 276 -6.25 -15.71 -16.35
CA PHE A 276 -5.19 -15.87 -15.37
C PHE A 276 -3.90 -16.31 -16.05
N TYR A 277 -2.77 -15.95 -15.44
CA TYR A 277 -1.43 -16.28 -15.93
C TYR A 277 -0.50 -16.59 -14.75
N PHE A 278 0.46 -17.48 -14.99
CA PHE A 278 1.69 -17.54 -14.20
C PHE A 278 2.79 -16.75 -14.90
N GLN A 279 3.65 -16.09 -14.11
CA GLN A 279 4.95 -15.64 -14.56
C GLN A 279 5.93 -16.80 -14.37
N THR A 280 6.49 -17.32 -15.46
CA THR A 280 7.36 -18.50 -15.46
C THR A 280 8.85 -18.17 -15.44
N PHE A 281 9.21 -16.93 -15.80
CA PHE A 281 10.60 -16.48 -15.83
C PHE A 281 10.75 -15.06 -15.26
N GLY A 282 11.90 -14.81 -14.64
CA GLY A 282 12.18 -13.54 -13.98
C GLY A 282 11.47 -13.39 -12.65
N VAL A 283 11.98 -12.47 -11.83
CA VAL A 283 11.41 -12.13 -10.53
C VAL A 283 10.26 -11.16 -10.71
N ALA A 284 9.17 -11.40 -9.97
CA ALA A 284 7.94 -10.61 -10.01
C ALA A 284 8.16 -9.12 -9.69
N MET A 285 7.94 -8.23 -10.68
CA MET A 285 7.93 -6.79 -10.42
C MET A 285 6.72 -6.42 -9.55
N GLY A 286 7.00 -6.01 -8.30
CA GLY A 286 5.99 -5.69 -7.29
C GLY A 286 5.99 -6.63 -6.08
N SER A 287 6.76 -7.72 -6.11
CA SER A 287 7.00 -8.55 -4.92
C SER A 287 7.90 -7.81 -3.92
N PRO A 288 7.58 -7.83 -2.60
CA PRO A 288 8.45 -7.28 -1.56
C PRO A 288 9.87 -7.85 -1.55
N LEU A 289 10.04 -9.11 -1.95
CA LEU A 289 11.33 -9.81 -1.98
C LEU A 289 12.18 -9.47 -3.20
N ALA A 290 11.56 -8.99 -4.28
CA ALA A 290 12.23 -8.80 -5.56
C ALA A 290 13.46 -7.88 -5.48
N PRO A 291 13.44 -6.72 -4.79
CA PRO A 291 14.60 -5.85 -4.71
C PRO A 291 15.81 -6.52 -4.04
N SER A 292 15.58 -7.35 -3.02
CA SER A 292 16.65 -8.08 -2.33
C SER A 292 17.26 -9.13 -3.26
N ILE A 293 16.44 -9.92 -3.96
CA ILE A 293 16.95 -10.90 -4.94
C ILE A 293 17.75 -10.22 -6.03
N ALA A 294 17.24 -9.12 -6.61
CA ALA A 294 17.94 -8.40 -7.67
C ALA A 294 19.30 -7.87 -7.22
N ASN A 295 19.40 -7.31 -6.01
CA ASN A 295 20.67 -6.82 -5.49
C ASN A 295 21.66 -7.94 -5.20
N LEU A 296 21.20 -9.03 -4.59
CA LEU A 296 22.06 -10.16 -4.22
C LEU A 296 22.53 -10.96 -5.45
N PHE A 297 21.66 -11.10 -6.45
CA PHE A 297 22.01 -11.69 -7.74
C PHE A 297 23.11 -10.87 -8.44
N MET A 298 22.91 -9.56 -8.56
CA MET A 298 23.92 -8.70 -9.19
C MET A 298 25.21 -8.65 -8.38
N ALA A 299 25.16 -8.63 -7.05
CA ALA A 299 26.34 -8.69 -6.21
C ALA A 299 27.12 -10.00 -6.39
N HIS A 300 26.44 -11.12 -6.58
CA HIS A 300 27.08 -12.39 -6.89
C HIS A 300 27.80 -12.33 -8.25
N LEU A 301 27.15 -11.85 -9.31
CA LEU A 301 27.75 -11.68 -10.63
C LEU A 301 28.97 -10.74 -10.58
N GLU A 302 28.85 -9.66 -9.82
CA GLU A 302 29.91 -8.68 -9.59
C GLU A 302 31.13 -9.33 -8.93
N ASN A 303 30.95 -9.99 -7.80
CA ASN A 303 32.06 -10.53 -7.03
C ASN A 303 32.72 -11.75 -7.70
N THR A 304 31.95 -12.53 -8.45
CA THR A 304 32.47 -13.73 -9.11
C THR A 304 33.22 -13.41 -10.39
N ILE A 305 32.73 -12.43 -11.19
CA ILE A 305 33.26 -12.17 -12.52
C ILE A 305 33.70 -10.70 -12.69
N LEU A 306 32.81 -9.72 -12.47
CA LEU A 306 33.08 -8.33 -12.87
C LEU A 306 34.19 -7.66 -12.04
N LEU A 307 34.29 -7.99 -10.76
CA LEU A 307 35.28 -7.46 -9.82
C LEU A 307 36.31 -8.51 -9.43
N ASN A 308 36.44 -9.58 -10.21
CA ASN A 308 37.45 -10.61 -10.02
C ASN A 308 38.69 -10.31 -10.88
N PRO A 309 39.86 -9.98 -10.29
CA PRO A 309 41.06 -9.64 -11.05
C PRO A 309 41.56 -10.76 -11.97
N SER A 310 41.22 -12.02 -11.68
CA SER A 310 41.64 -13.18 -12.47
C SER A 310 40.80 -13.38 -13.74
N LEU A 311 39.57 -12.84 -13.76
CA LEU A 311 38.62 -13.04 -14.87
C LEU A 311 38.33 -11.76 -15.64
N ASN A 312 38.43 -10.59 -15.01
CA ASN A 312 38.23 -9.30 -15.65
C ASN A 312 39.58 -8.63 -15.99
N MET A 313 39.97 -8.70 -17.26
CA MET A 313 41.19 -8.05 -17.77
C MET A 313 41.21 -6.53 -17.59
N TYR A 314 40.03 -5.90 -17.43
CA TYR A 314 39.90 -4.46 -17.24
C TYR A 314 39.92 -4.03 -15.77
N TYR A 315 40.00 -4.97 -14.82
CA TYR A 315 39.92 -4.69 -13.38
C TYR A 315 40.92 -3.62 -12.92
N SER A 316 42.17 -3.69 -13.38
CA SER A 316 43.24 -2.74 -13.03
C SER A 316 42.98 -1.30 -13.52
N ASN A 317 42.05 -1.12 -14.46
CA ASN A 317 41.63 0.16 -14.99
C ASN A 317 40.39 0.73 -14.28
N ILE A 318 39.72 -0.04 -13.42
CA ILE A 318 38.56 0.45 -12.66
C ILE A 318 39.06 1.20 -11.43
N ILE A 319 38.79 2.50 -11.37
CA ILE A 319 39.08 3.36 -10.21
C ILE A 319 37.99 3.20 -9.15
N TYR A 320 36.73 3.13 -9.59
CA TYR A 320 35.59 2.95 -8.71
C TYR A 320 34.47 2.21 -9.44
N TYR A 321 33.76 1.34 -8.73
CA TYR A 321 32.56 0.66 -9.17
C TYR A 321 31.50 0.71 -8.07
N GLY A 322 30.30 1.17 -8.38
CA GLY A 322 29.17 1.13 -7.46
C GLY A 322 27.83 1.04 -8.16
N ARG A 323 26.86 0.39 -7.51
CA ARG A 323 25.56 0.04 -8.08
C ARG A 323 24.41 0.39 -7.14
N PHE A 324 23.42 1.08 -7.69
CA PHE A 324 22.10 1.27 -7.10
C PHE A 324 21.09 0.40 -7.86
N ILE A 325 20.79 -0.79 -7.33
CA ILE A 325 19.89 -1.77 -7.96
C ILE A 325 20.33 -2.12 -9.41
N ASP A 326 19.74 -1.48 -10.42
CA ASP A 326 19.96 -1.66 -11.86
C ASP A 326 20.85 -0.57 -12.49
N ASP A 327 21.06 0.55 -11.80
CA ASP A 327 21.93 1.64 -12.23
C ASP A 327 23.36 1.43 -11.67
N ILE A 328 24.36 1.33 -12.54
CA ILE A 328 25.78 1.18 -12.18
C ILE A 328 26.55 2.45 -12.57
N PHE A 329 27.45 2.90 -11.71
CA PHE A 329 28.40 3.98 -11.95
C PHE A 329 29.82 3.45 -11.83
N ILE A 330 30.64 3.71 -12.86
CA ILE A 330 32.04 3.28 -12.93
C ILE A 330 32.92 4.44 -13.34
N VAL A 331 34.10 4.53 -12.76
CA VAL A 331 35.18 5.41 -13.21
C VAL A 331 36.32 4.54 -13.72
N PHE A 332 36.73 4.73 -14.97
CA PHE A 332 37.87 4.03 -15.56
C PHE A 332 39.05 4.98 -15.76
N LYS A 333 40.27 4.44 -15.75
CA LYS A 333 41.49 5.20 -16.09
C LYS A 333 41.53 5.65 -17.54
N THR A 334 41.10 4.79 -18.47
CA THR A 334 41.19 5.05 -19.91
C THR A 334 39.88 4.77 -20.65
N THR A 335 39.70 5.44 -21.78
CA THR A 335 38.50 5.28 -22.64
C THR A 335 38.45 3.90 -23.28
N GLU A 336 39.61 3.38 -23.69
CA GLU A 336 39.75 2.09 -24.36
C GLU A 336 39.31 0.95 -23.44
N ALA A 337 39.72 0.99 -22.17
CA ALA A 337 39.31 0.01 -21.17
C ALA A 337 37.79 0.07 -20.92
N ALA A 338 37.22 1.27 -20.86
CA ALA A 338 35.79 1.44 -20.64
C ALA A 338 34.93 0.91 -21.82
N VAL A 339 35.36 1.16 -23.06
CA VAL A 339 34.69 0.64 -24.26
C VAL A 339 34.84 -0.88 -24.33
N GLY A 340 36.05 -1.40 -24.09
CA GLY A 340 36.32 -2.84 -24.04
C GLY A 340 35.46 -3.55 -23.01
N PHE A 341 35.41 -3.03 -21.77
CA PHE A 341 34.57 -3.56 -20.71
C PHE A 341 33.08 -3.53 -21.08
N SER A 342 32.59 -2.45 -21.70
CA SER A 342 31.19 -2.30 -22.10
C SER A 342 30.75 -3.31 -23.16
N ASN A 343 31.66 -3.71 -24.04
CA ASN A 343 31.42 -4.78 -25.02
C ASN A 343 31.51 -6.16 -24.37
N TRP A 344 32.54 -6.38 -23.56
CA TRP A 344 32.80 -7.65 -22.88
C TRP A 344 31.70 -8.02 -21.87
N ILE A 345 31.18 -7.07 -21.08
CA ILE A 345 30.18 -7.37 -20.05
C ILE A 345 28.91 -8.04 -20.60
N ASN A 346 28.57 -7.75 -21.87
CA ASN A 346 27.42 -8.33 -22.56
C ASN A 346 27.65 -9.78 -23.07
N THR A 347 28.86 -10.32 -22.98
CA THR A 347 29.18 -11.71 -23.34
C THR A 347 29.12 -12.66 -22.14
N ILE A 348 29.18 -12.12 -20.91
CA ILE A 348 29.33 -12.89 -19.66
C ILE A 348 28.09 -13.72 -19.34
N HIS A 349 26.89 -13.15 -19.54
CA HIS A 349 25.65 -13.79 -19.14
C HIS A 349 24.67 -13.82 -20.31
N THR A 350 23.97 -14.95 -20.49
CA THR A 350 23.00 -15.16 -21.58
C THR A 350 21.77 -14.26 -21.44
N SER A 351 21.15 -14.24 -20.25
CA SER A 351 19.95 -13.46 -19.93
C SER A 351 20.17 -12.00 -19.52
N ILE A 352 21.20 -11.69 -18.73
CA ILE A 352 21.46 -10.32 -18.24
C ILE A 352 22.27 -9.54 -19.27
N LYS A 353 21.76 -8.36 -19.66
CA LYS A 353 22.36 -7.47 -20.66
C LYS A 353 22.43 -6.04 -20.14
N PHE A 354 23.36 -5.27 -20.69
CA PHE A 354 23.79 -3.97 -20.20
C PHE A 354 23.81 -2.92 -21.32
N THR A 355 23.37 -1.71 -21.02
CA THR A 355 23.52 -0.53 -21.89
C THR A 355 24.40 0.50 -21.21
N SER A 356 25.50 0.88 -21.87
CA SER A 356 26.53 1.78 -21.34
C SER A 356 26.45 3.17 -21.96
N HIS A 357 26.66 4.20 -21.14
CA HIS A 357 26.90 5.58 -21.56
C HIS A 357 28.24 6.03 -21.00
N LEU A 358 29.08 6.62 -21.85
CA LEU A 358 30.43 7.04 -21.51
C LEU A 358 30.57 8.55 -21.75
N ASN A 359 31.24 9.26 -20.86
CA ASN A 359 31.52 10.68 -21.05
C ASN A 359 32.80 11.10 -20.31
N LEU A 360 33.61 11.93 -20.96
CA LEU A 360 34.88 12.43 -20.40
C LEU A 360 34.68 13.56 -19.38
N SER A 361 33.57 14.29 -19.41
CA SER A 361 33.39 15.53 -18.63
C SER A 361 32.32 15.41 -17.55
N HIS A 362 31.17 14.83 -17.89
CA HIS A 362 30.03 14.73 -16.99
C HIS A 362 29.08 13.59 -17.35
N ILE A 363 28.43 13.00 -16.35
CA ILE A 363 27.44 11.93 -16.56
C ILE A 363 26.33 11.97 -15.53
N ASN A 364 25.14 11.51 -15.90
CA ASN A 364 23.98 11.49 -15.01
C ASN A 364 23.88 10.15 -14.28
N PHE A 365 23.76 10.19 -12.95
CA PHE A 365 23.55 9.02 -12.11
C PHE A 365 22.56 9.35 -10.99
N LEU A 366 21.51 8.53 -10.82
CA LEU A 366 20.41 8.78 -9.89
C LEU A 366 19.76 10.17 -10.09
N ASP A 367 19.80 11.02 -9.07
CA ASP A 367 19.24 12.37 -9.06
C ASP A 367 20.29 13.47 -9.30
N VAL A 368 21.52 13.12 -9.73
CA VAL A 368 22.63 14.07 -9.92
C VAL A 368 23.33 13.91 -11.26
N THR A 369 23.92 15.00 -11.74
CA THR A 369 24.94 15.01 -12.77
C THR A 369 26.29 15.11 -12.07
N VAL A 370 27.11 14.08 -12.22
CA VAL A 370 28.51 14.08 -11.78
C VAL A 370 29.33 14.78 -12.86
N TYR A 371 30.22 15.68 -12.48
CA TYR A 371 31.12 16.36 -13.41
C TYR A 371 32.52 16.47 -12.81
N LYS A 372 33.53 16.47 -13.69
CA LYS A 372 34.92 16.65 -13.29
C LYS A 372 35.22 18.10 -12.97
N HIS A 373 36.01 18.31 -11.93
CA HIS A 373 36.59 19.60 -11.59
C HIS A 373 37.99 19.37 -11.03
N HIS A 374 39.00 19.55 -11.89
CA HIS A 374 40.38 19.10 -11.63
C HIS A 374 40.40 17.59 -11.32
N ASN A 375 41.18 17.14 -10.33
CA ASN A 375 41.32 15.73 -9.93
C ASN A 375 40.18 15.23 -9.02
N LYS A 376 39.02 15.91 -9.02
CA LYS A 376 37.88 15.62 -8.16
C LYS A 376 36.58 15.53 -8.96
N LEU A 377 35.62 14.81 -8.40
CA LEU A 377 34.25 14.72 -8.91
C LEU A 377 33.32 15.56 -8.04
N LEU A 378 32.54 16.41 -8.69
CA LEU A 378 31.50 17.22 -8.08
C LEU A 378 30.14 16.85 -8.65
N VAL A 379 29.07 17.25 -7.97
CA VAL A 379 27.70 16.95 -8.34
C VAL A 379 26.85 18.21 -8.45
N LYS A 380 25.88 18.16 -9.38
CA LYS A 380 24.78 19.11 -9.47
C LYS A 380 23.46 18.35 -9.63
N ASN A 381 22.35 18.95 -9.22
CA ASN A 381 21.05 18.32 -9.32
C ASN A 381 20.69 18.01 -10.78
N PHE A 382 20.26 16.78 -11.06
CA PHE A 382 19.79 16.38 -12.38
C PHE A 382 18.26 16.33 -12.44
N ARG A 383 17.69 16.87 -13.53
CA ARG A 383 16.26 16.77 -13.85
C ARG A 383 16.10 16.11 -15.20
N LYS A 384 15.22 15.11 -15.27
CA LYS A 384 14.94 14.44 -16.54
C LYS A 384 14.14 15.39 -17.44
N PRO A 385 14.41 15.44 -18.76
CA PRO A 385 13.64 16.28 -19.70
C PRO A 385 12.13 16.01 -19.69
N SER A 386 11.73 14.79 -19.32
CA SER A 386 10.32 14.38 -19.22
C SER A 386 9.62 14.83 -17.94
N ASP A 387 10.32 15.44 -16.97
CA ASP A 387 9.73 15.84 -15.70
C ASP A 387 8.70 16.97 -15.90
N LYS A 388 7.45 16.73 -15.50
CA LYS A 388 6.35 17.70 -15.61
C LYS A 388 6.20 18.58 -14.38
N ASN A 389 7.15 18.54 -13.44
CA ASN A 389 7.14 19.39 -12.26
C ASN A 389 5.80 19.29 -11.50
N SER A 390 5.42 18.05 -11.17
CA SER A 390 4.11 17.72 -10.60
C SER A 390 4.02 18.01 -9.10
N PHE A 391 4.45 19.19 -8.66
CA PHE A 391 4.30 19.58 -7.26
C PHE A 391 2.84 19.73 -6.86
N LEU A 392 2.59 19.54 -5.57
CA LEU A 392 1.28 19.73 -4.99
C LEU A 392 0.80 21.17 -5.19
N HIS A 393 -0.43 21.38 -5.64
CA HIS A 393 -0.97 22.74 -5.77
C HIS A 393 -1.23 23.37 -4.40
N TYR A 394 -0.95 24.67 -4.22
CA TYR A 394 -1.11 25.34 -2.92
C TYR A 394 -2.56 25.34 -2.40
N ASN A 395 -3.55 25.41 -3.31
CA ASN A 395 -4.97 25.36 -2.95
C ASN A 395 -5.49 23.92 -2.73
N SER A 396 -4.65 22.90 -2.84
CA SER A 396 -5.07 21.52 -2.59
C SER A 396 -5.49 21.28 -1.13
N PHE A 397 -6.39 20.31 -0.94
CA PHE A 397 -6.89 19.89 0.37
C PHE A 397 -5.88 18.98 1.09
N HIS A 398 -4.76 19.57 1.49
CA HIS A 398 -3.71 18.94 2.28
C HIS A 398 -3.42 19.77 3.53
N HIS A 399 -2.83 19.11 4.54
CA HIS A 399 -2.43 19.79 5.77
C HIS A 399 -1.54 21.01 5.48
N PHE A 400 -1.84 22.14 6.12
CA PHE A 400 -1.12 23.40 5.88
C PHE A 400 0.40 23.24 6.06
N GLY A 401 0.83 22.52 7.10
CA GLY A 401 2.24 22.24 7.35
C GLY A 401 2.92 21.42 6.26
N LEU A 402 2.20 20.54 5.55
CA LEU A 402 2.78 19.83 4.39
C LEU A 402 3.04 20.82 3.25
N LYS A 403 2.06 21.68 2.97
CA LYS A 403 2.17 22.68 1.89
C LYS A 403 3.30 23.65 2.18
N THR A 404 3.39 24.23 3.38
CA THR A 404 4.45 25.20 3.69
C THR A 404 5.85 24.60 3.81
N ASN A 405 5.97 23.32 4.18
CA ASN A 405 7.27 22.66 4.26
C ASN A 405 7.72 22.07 2.91
N LEU A 406 6.84 21.89 1.93
CA LEU A 406 7.20 21.30 0.64
C LEU A 406 8.31 22.10 -0.07
N PRO A 407 8.23 23.43 -0.24
CA PRO A 407 9.33 24.21 -0.83
C PRO A 407 10.63 24.06 -0.07
N PHE A 408 10.58 24.11 1.27
CA PHE A 408 11.76 23.94 2.11
C PHE A 408 12.42 22.57 1.91
N SER A 409 11.63 21.49 1.87
CA SER A 409 12.16 20.13 1.65
C SER A 409 12.81 19.94 0.28
N GLN A 410 12.26 20.54 -0.78
CA GLN A 410 12.84 20.47 -2.12
C GLN A 410 14.12 21.32 -2.23
N LEU A 411 14.15 22.49 -1.58
CA LEU A 411 15.36 23.31 -1.50
C LEU A 411 16.49 22.61 -0.74
N LEU A 412 16.19 21.91 0.37
CA LEU A 412 17.19 21.09 1.07
C LEU A 412 17.71 19.95 0.19
N ARG A 413 16.85 19.33 -0.62
CA ARG A 413 17.27 18.33 -1.60
C ARG A 413 18.23 18.92 -2.63
N LEU A 414 17.91 20.10 -3.20
CA LEU A 414 18.80 20.80 -4.13
C LEU A 414 20.15 21.14 -3.47
N LYS A 415 20.12 21.69 -2.26
CA LYS A 415 21.35 22.06 -1.53
C LYS A 415 22.24 20.85 -1.26
N ARG A 416 21.66 19.71 -0.90
CA ARG A 416 22.40 18.45 -0.74
C ARG A 416 23.01 17.99 -2.06
N ASN A 417 22.24 18.06 -3.15
CA ASN A 417 22.60 17.56 -4.47
C ASN A 417 23.49 18.52 -5.30
N SER A 418 23.93 19.64 -4.75
CA SER A 418 24.80 20.62 -5.41
C SER A 418 26.08 20.82 -4.62
N SER A 419 27.25 20.57 -5.23
CA SER A 419 28.55 20.82 -4.61
C SER A 419 28.90 22.31 -4.61
N SER A 420 28.54 23.03 -5.67
CA SER A 420 28.73 24.48 -5.78
C SER A 420 27.53 25.26 -5.24
N ASN A 421 27.80 26.31 -4.47
CA ASN A 421 26.78 27.23 -3.99
C ASN A 421 26.15 28.03 -5.15
N GLU A 422 26.89 28.31 -6.21
CA GLU A 422 26.37 28.99 -7.41
C GLU A 422 25.29 28.15 -8.10
N HIS A 423 25.56 26.85 -8.27
CA HIS A 423 24.59 25.91 -8.81
C HIS A 423 23.33 25.81 -7.93
N PHE A 424 23.50 25.80 -6.60
CA PHE A 424 22.36 25.85 -5.68
C PHE A 424 21.53 27.12 -5.86
N ILE A 425 22.16 28.30 -5.93
CA ILE A 425 21.47 29.57 -6.12
C ILE A 425 20.67 29.56 -7.42
N HIS A 426 21.31 29.19 -8.54
CA HIS A 426 20.65 29.12 -9.85
C HIS A 426 19.44 28.19 -9.83
N GLU A 427 19.60 26.94 -9.38
CA GLU A 427 18.51 25.96 -9.31
C GLU A 427 17.39 26.37 -8.34
N SER A 428 17.74 27.09 -7.26
CA SER A 428 16.76 27.57 -6.28
C SER A 428 15.84 28.64 -6.86
N LEU A 429 16.34 29.47 -7.79
CA LEU A 429 15.55 30.47 -8.50
C LEU A 429 14.54 29.79 -9.43
N THR A 430 14.98 28.82 -10.21
CA THR A 430 14.11 28.02 -11.08
C THR A 430 13.04 27.29 -10.26
N LEU A 431 13.43 26.61 -9.17
CA LEU A 431 12.49 25.93 -8.28
C LEU A 431 11.48 26.90 -7.64
N SER A 432 11.92 28.12 -7.32
CA SER A 432 11.04 29.15 -6.78
C SER A 432 9.97 29.57 -7.79
N GLN A 433 10.34 29.76 -9.06
CA GLN A 433 9.39 30.06 -10.15
C GLN A 433 8.42 28.90 -10.38
N GLU A 434 8.89 27.66 -10.29
CA GLU A 434 8.06 26.48 -10.37
C GLU A 434 7.02 26.40 -9.23
N PHE A 435 7.39 26.72 -8.00
CA PHE A 435 6.40 26.84 -6.92
C PHE A 435 5.42 27.98 -7.16
N ARG A 436 5.83 29.09 -7.80
CA ARG A 436 4.89 30.16 -8.20
C ARG A 436 3.81 29.68 -9.11
N SER A 437 4.16 28.96 -10.17
CA SER A 437 3.18 28.45 -11.13
C SER A 437 2.20 27.47 -10.50
N ARG A 438 2.56 26.86 -9.36
CA ARG A 438 1.70 25.98 -8.54
C ARG A 438 0.90 26.71 -7.45
N GLY A 439 0.87 28.04 -7.50
CA GLY A 439 0.06 28.90 -6.64
C GLY A 439 0.66 29.23 -5.27
N TYR A 440 1.96 28.98 -5.04
CA TYR A 440 2.56 29.23 -3.73
C TYR A 440 2.79 30.74 -3.44
N PRO A 441 2.38 31.24 -2.26
CA PRO A 441 2.56 32.63 -1.87
C PRO A 441 4.03 33.07 -1.74
N LYS A 442 4.30 34.37 -1.94
CA LYS A 442 5.68 34.91 -1.97
C LYS A 442 6.43 34.66 -0.66
N HIS A 443 5.74 34.91 0.44
CA HIS A 443 6.32 34.80 1.76
C HIS A 443 6.66 33.35 2.14
N VAL A 444 5.91 32.35 1.65
CA VAL A 444 6.19 30.93 1.93
C VAL A 444 7.50 30.51 1.28
N ILE A 445 7.68 30.85 -0.01
CA ILE A 445 8.90 30.53 -0.77
C ILE A 445 10.10 31.27 -0.18
N LYS A 446 9.98 32.58 0.08
CA LYS A 446 11.07 33.38 0.68
C LYS A 446 11.51 32.83 2.04
N LYS A 447 10.54 32.45 2.89
CA LYS A 447 10.83 31.83 4.20
C LYS A 447 11.55 30.49 4.05
N ALA A 448 11.17 29.70 3.05
CA ALA A 448 11.82 28.42 2.75
C ALA A 448 13.26 28.60 2.25
N LEU A 449 13.50 29.57 1.36
CA LEU A 449 14.83 29.94 0.85
C LEU A 449 15.77 30.35 1.98
N ILE A 450 15.38 31.33 2.79
CA ILE A 450 16.18 31.81 3.94
C ILE A 450 16.55 30.66 4.87
N LYS A 451 15.59 29.74 5.12
CA LYS A 451 15.82 28.59 5.99
C LYS A 451 16.79 27.58 5.35
N ALA A 452 16.71 27.36 4.04
CA ALA A 452 17.59 26.45 3.32
C ALA A 452 19.01 27.02 3.18
N GLU A 453 19.16 28.32 2.93
CA GLU A 453 20.44 29.03 2.89
C GLU A 453 21.19 28.91 4.22
N LYS A 454 20.49 29.08 5.35
CA LYS A 454 21.06 28.90 6.70
C LYS A 454 21.46 27.47 7.05
N THR A 455 20.95 26.47 6.34
CA THR A 455 21.23 25.06 6.64
C THR A 455 22.52 24.64 5.95
N ASP A 456 23.53 24.19 6.69
CA ASP A 456 24.79 23.78 6.08
C ASP A 456 24.70 22.44 5.32
N ARG A 457 25.39 22.33 4.17
CA ARG A 457 25.35 21.14 3.31
C ARG A 457 25.96 19.92 4.01
N THR A 458 27.02 20.08 4.79
CA THR A 458 27.68 18.94 5.46
C THR A 458 26.71 18.25 6.43
N THR A 459 25.82 19.01 7.07
CA THR A 459 24.78 18.46 7.95
C THR A 459 23.74 17.62 7.20
N LEU A 460 23.46 17.96 5.93
CA LEU A 460 22.52 17.23 5.08
C LEU A 460 23.10 15.91 4.58
N LEU A 461 24.43 15.84 4.47
CA LEU A 461 25.19 14.67 4.00
C LEU A 461 25.49 13.66 5.11
N LYS A 462 25.45 14.08 6.38
CA LYS A 462 25.57 13.15 7.51
C LYS A 462 24.37 12.19 7.56
N GLU A 463 24.65 10.93 7.90
CA GLU A 463 23.62 9.99 8.27
C GLU A 463 23.09 10.32 9.67
N SER A 464 21.77 10.30 9.84
CA SER A 464 21.13 10.46 11.15
C SER A 464 20.26 9.25 11.44
N ALA A 465 20.49 8.62 12.59
CA ALA A 465 19.62 7.58 13.08
C ALA A 465 18.24 8.17 13.35
N LYS A 466 17.19 7.58 12.75
CA LYS A 466 15.82 7.97 13.07
C LYS A 466 15.50 7.45 14.47
N PRO A 467 15.16 8.31 15.44
CA PRO A 467 14.78 7.83 16.76
C PRO A 467 13.50 7.00 16.64
N THR A 468 13.52 5.78 17.17
CA THR A 468 12.33 4.96 17.33
C THR A 468 11.44 5.59 18.41
N LYS A 469 10.47 6.40 17.99
CA LYS A 469 9.45 6.93 18.90
C LYS A 469 8.44 5.83 19.19
N ASN A 470 8.46 5.32 20.42
CA ASN A 470 7.49 4.35 20.91
C ASN A 470 6.16 5.03 21.32
N GLN A 471 5.65 5.93 20.47
CA GLN A 471 4.40 6.67 20.69
C GLN A 471 3.28 6.10 19.80
N ILE A 472 2.06 6.06 20.33
CA ILE A 472 0.87 5.68 19.56
C ILE A 472 0.69 6.66 18.41
N ILE A 473 0.44 6.14 17.21
CA ILE A 473 0.07 6.96 16.05
C ILE A 473 -1.44 6.87 15.86
N TRP A 474 -2.13 7.98 16.09
CA TRP A 474 -3.54 8.12 15.72
C TRP A 474 -3.63 8.53 14.27
N THR A 475 -4.22 7.69 13.43
CA THR A 475 -4.47 8.04 12.02
C THR A 475 -5.95 8.31 11.77
N GLN A 476 -6.29 9.49 11.25
CA GLN A 476 -7.65 9.86 10.85
C GLN A 476 -7.69 10.32 9.39
N GLU A 477 -8.81 10.20 8.69
CA GLU A 477 -8.97 10.79 7.37
C GLU A 477 -8.96 12.33 7.48
N LEU A 478 -8.27 13.01 6.56
CA LEU A 478 -8.23 14.47 6.55
C LEU A 478 -9.62 15.02 6.18
N SER A 479 -10.15 15.90 7.01
CA SER A 479 -11.44 16.57 6.81
C SER A 479 -11.42 17.99 7.37
N HIS A 480 -12.46 18.78 7.08
CA HIS A 480 -12.62 20.12 7.64
C HIS A 480 -12.69 20.11 9.18
N TYR A 481 -13.09 18.99 9.77
CA TYR A 481 -13.19 18.80 11.21
C TYR A 481 -11.92 18.24 11.86
N SER A 482 -10.91 17.79 11.09
CA SER A 482 -9.73 17.11 11.63
C SER A 482 -9.01 17.88 12.75
N LYS A 483 -8.90 19.22 12.64
CA LYS A 483 -8.27 20.06 13.68
C LYS A 483 -9.10 20.06 14.97
N HIS A 484 -10.41 20.23 14.85
CA HIS A 484 -11.34 20.24 15.98
C HIS A 484 -11.39 18.86 16.66
N ILE A 485 -11.40 17.78 15.88
CA ILE A 485 -11.31 16.42 16.38
C ILE A 485 -10.04 16.25 17.22
N ILE A 486 -8.87 16.66 16.71
CA ILE A 486 -7.61 16.59 17.47
C ILE A 486 -7.69 17.41 18.77
N GLN A 487 -8.29 18.60 18.75
CA GLN A 487 -8.44 19.43 19.95
C GLN A 487 -9.33 18.76 21.01
N ILE A 488 -10.43 18.13 20.61
CA ILE A 488 -11.32 17.40 21.52
C ILE A 488 -10.61 16.18 22.11
N ILE A 489 -9.90 15.42 21.29
CA ILE A 489 -9.12 14.28 21.79
C ILE A 489 -8.06 14.76 22.79
N LYS A 490 -7.31 15.83 22.47
CA LYS A 490 -6.31 16.40 23.38
C LYS A 490 -6.92 16.89 24.69
N LYS A 491 -8.07 17.56 24.63
CA LYS A 491 -8.80 18.07 25.79
C LYS A 491 -9.12 16.96 26.78
N HIS A 492 -9.57 15.81 26.29
CA HIS A 492 -10.02 14.69 27.14
C HIS A 492 -8.95 13.62 27.37
N TRP A 493 -7.76 13.72 26.76
CA TRP A 493 -6.72 12.68 26.85
C TRP A 493 -6.24 12.40 28.26
N HIS A 494 -6.34 13.37 29.17
CA HIS A 494 -6.02 13.20 30.59
C HIS A 494 -6.78 12.01 31.23
N LEU A 495 -7.99 11.72 30.75
CA LEU A 495 -8.79 10.58 31.22
C LEU A 495 -8.19 9.21 30.85
N LEU A 496 -7.27 9.14 29.89
CA LEU A 496 -6.64 7.89 29.44
C LEU A 496 -5.22 7.73 29.97
N GLN A 497 -4.65 8.71 30.69
CA GLN A 497 -3.23 8.71 31.07
C GLN A 497 -2.86 7.56 32.01
N ASP A 498 -3.80 7.07 32.81
CA ASP A 498 -3.60 5.94 33.72
C ASP A 498 -3.66 4.57 33.02
N ILE A 499 -3.99 4.55 31.72
CA ILE A 499 -4.02 3.32 30.91
C ILE A 499 -2.64 3.11 30.30
N SER A 500 -2.07 1.93 30.52
CA SER A 500 -0.75 1.58 29.99
C SER A 500 -0.63 1.86 28.48
N GLY A 501 0.39 2.64 28.12
CA GLY A 501 0.67 3.05 26.74
C GLY A 501 -0.02 4.34 26.29
N CYS A 502 -0.90 4.91 27.13
CA CYS A 502 -1.58 6.19 26.89
C CYS A 502 -1.00 7.36 27.70
N ASP A 503 0.09 7.15 28.44
CA ASP A 503 0.77 8.14 29.27
C ASP A 503 1.16 9.41 28.49
N LYS A 504 1.48 9.24 27.19
CA LYS A 504 1.78 10.33 26.26
C LYS A 504 0.68 10.48 25.21
N LEU A 505 0.40 11.73 24.83
CA LEU A 505 -0.45 12.03 23.68
C LEU A 505 0.02 11.29 22.43
N PRO A 506 -0.91 10.76 21.61
CA PRO A 506 -0.55 10.09 20.39
C PRO A 506 -0.04 11.10 19.35
N ILE A 507 0.79 10.62 18.45
CA ILE A 507 1.14 11.35 17.24
C ILE A 507 -0.07 11.32 16.31
N PHE A 508 -0.68 12.47 16.07
CA PHE A 508 -1.80 12.60 15.16
C PHE A 508 -1.30 12.67 13.71
N GLY A 509 -1.61 11.64 12.93
CA GLY A 509 -1.39 11.58 11.49
C GLY A 509 -2.72 11.65 10.72
N ASN A 510 -2.65 12.21 9.51
CA ASN A 510 -3.79 12.19 8.60
C ASN A 510 -3.55 11.17 7.47
N ARG A 511 -4.58 10.36 7.18
CA ARG A 511 -4.65 9.57 5.94
C ARG A 511 -5.12 10.49 4.82
N ARG A 512 -4.54 10.30 3.63
CA ARG A 512 -4.95 11.01 2.42
C ARG A 512 -6.36 10.57 2.02
N THR A 513 -7.20 11.53 1.67
CA THR A 513 -8.52 11.28 1.07
C THR A 513 -8.36 10.80 -0.38
N LYS A 514 -9.45 10.29 -0.98
CA LYS A 514 -9.45 9.95 -2.40
C LYS A 514 -9.16 11.18 -3.26
N ASN A 515 -8.15 11.08 -4.13
CA ASN A 515 -7.79 12.14 -5.06
C ASN A 515 -8.27 11.83 -6.49
N ILE A 516 -8.16 12.79 -7.39
CA ILE A 516 -8.58 12.67 -8.81
C ILE A 516 -7.98 11.42 -9.47
N ARG A 517 -6.71 11.10 -9.18
CA ARG A 517 -6.05 9.90 -9.71
C ARG A 517 -6.79 8.61 -9.31
N GLU A 518 -7.28 8.51 -8.08
CA GLU A 518 -8.02 7.33 -7.61
C GLU A 518 -9.44 7.22 -8.22
N TYR A 519 -9.96 8.31 -8.78
CA TYR A 519 -11.23 8.29 -9.53
C TYR A 519 -11.04 7.88 -11.00
N LEU A 520 -9.92 8.23 -11.63
CA LEU A 520 -9.68 7.99 -13.05
C LEU A 520 -8.86 6.73 -13.34
N ILE A 521 -7.87 6.43 -12.50
CA ILE A 521 -6.89 5.39 -12.75
C ILE A 521 -7.34 4.10 -12.07
N HIS A 522 -7.74 3.13 -12.89
CA HIS A 522 -8.08 1.79 -12.44
C HIS A 522 -6.95 0.81 -12.78
N THR A 523 -6.51 0.04 -11.78
CA THR A 523 -5.52 -1.04 -11.99
C THR A 523 -6.12 -2.13 -12.86
N ASP A 524 -7.33 -2.55 -12.50
CA ASP A 524 -8.12 -3.57 -13.18
C ASP A 524 -9.01 -2.92 -14.24
N LEU A 525 -8.91 -3.41 -15.47
CA LEU A 525 -9.73 -2.96 -16.61
C LEU A 525 -11.04 -3.74 -16.74
N THR A 526 -11.19 -4.84 -16.00
CA THR A 526 -12.54 -5.30 -15.75
C THR A 526 -13.20 -4.14 -15.04
N THR A 527 -14.25 -3.59 -15.67
CA THR A 527 -15.26 -2.90 -14.88
C THR A 527 -15.55 -3.83 -13.70
N PRO A 528 -15.88 -3.33 -12.50
CA PRO A 528 -16.74 -4.14 -11.67
C PRO A 528 -17.88 -4.48 -12.60
N ILE A 529 -17.85 -5.69 -13.18
CA ILE A 529 -18.99 -6.28 -13.80
C ILE A 529 -19.99 -6.03 -12.69
N SER A 530 -21.05 -5.29 -13.01
CA SER A 530 -22.30 -5.45 -12.30
C SER A 530 -22.46 -6.94 -12.23
N THR A 531 -21.93 -7.55 -11.16
CA THR A 531 -21.58 -8.97 -11.09
C THR A 531 -22.78 -9.64 -11.70
N PRO A 532 -22.66 -10.43 -12.79
CA PRO A 532 -23.84 -10.88 -13.52
C PRO A 532 -24.73 -11.43 -12.42
N LYS A 533 -25.85 -10.74 -12.14
CA LYS A 533 -26.49 -10.78 -10.80
C LYS A 533 -26.50 -12.23 -10.43
N SER A 534 -25.72 -12.62 -9.43
CA SER A 534 -25.55 -14.05 -9.17
C SER A 534 -26.97 -14.61 -9.09
N THR A 535 -27.31 -15.58 -9.92
CA THR A 535 -28.69 -16.10 -9.96
C THR A 535 -29.09 -16.64 -8.59
N LEU A 536 -28.09 -16.98 -7.76
CA LEU A 536 -28.20 -17.12 -6.32
C LEU A 536 -28.74 -15.84 -5.68
N ARG A 537 -29.99 -15.92 -5.24
CA ARG A 537 -30.62 -14.94 -4.34
C ARG A 537 -30.69 -15.55 -2.94
N GLY A 538 -30.74 -14.70 -1.91
CA GLY A 538 -30.85 -15.11 -0.51
C GLY A 538 -29.64 -14.79 0.35
N HIS A 539 -29.78 -15.07 1.63
CA HIS A 539 -28.72 -15.02 2.62
C HIS A 539 -28.09 -16.40 2.81
N TYR A 540 -26.77 -16.45 2.89
CA TYR A 540 -26.01 -17.67 3.11
C TYR A 540 -24.94 -17.46 4.18
N PRO A 541 -24.70 -18.45 5.06
CA PRO A 541 -23.52 -18.45 5.91
C PRO A 541 -22.26 -18.32 5.06
N CYS A 542 -21.38 -17.43 5.48
CA CYS A 542 -20.02 -17.25 4.98
C CYS A 542 -19.13 -18.51 5.07
N GLY A 543 -19.49 -19.50 5.88
CA GLY A 543 -18.71 -20.72 6.17
C GLY A 543 -17.53 -20.59 7.13
N HIS A 544 -17.04 -19.37 7.42
CA HIS A 544 -15.71 -19.18 8.02
C HIS A 544 -15.63 -18.12 9.14
N CYS A 545 -16.76 -17.52 9.56
CA CYS A 545 -16.77 -16.48 10.60
C CYS A 545 -17.39 -16.96 11.91
N LYS A 546 -17.01 -16.36 13.04
CA LYS A 546 -17.54 -16.71 14.39
C LYS A 546 -19.06 -16.50 14.55
N CYS A 547 -19.69 -15.78 13.62
CA CYS A 547 -21.14 -15.55 13.60
C CYS A 547 -21.86 -16.52 12.65
N CYS A 548 -21.13 -17.28 11.83
CA CYS A 548 -21.74 -18.17 10.84
C CYS A 548 -22.65 -19.27 11.44
N PRO A 549 -22.44 -19.77 12.68
CA PRO A 549 -23.42 -20.66 13.33
C PRO A 549 -24.81 -20.04 13.56
N GLN A 550 -24.90 -18.72 13.76
CA GLN A 550 -26.18 -17.99 13.87
C GLN A 550 -26.71 -17.47 12.53
N SER A 551 -25.93 -17.57 11.45
CA SER A 551 -26.36 -17.14 10.13
C SER A 551 -27.34 -18.16 9.58
N TRP A 552 -28.56 -17.72 9.33
CA TRP A 552 -29.60 -18.58 8.78
C TRP A 552 -29.61 -18.48 7.25
N LYS A 553 -29.30 -19.59 6.59
CA LYS A 553 -29.41 -19.73 5.13
C LYS A 553 -30.89 -19.64 4.70
N THR A 554 -31.27 -18.61 3.95
CA THR A 554 -32.63 -18.47 3.46
C THR A 554 -32.73 -17.69 2.15
N LYS A 555 -33.77 -17.98 1.36
CA LYS A 555 -34.17 -17.19 0.19
C LYS A 555 -35.43 -16.35 0.45
N GLU A 556 -36.20 -16.71 1.47
CA GLU A 556 -37.48 -16.08 1.81
C GLU A 556 -37.63 -15.96 3.32
N ILE A 557 -38.30 -14.92 3.77
CA ILE A 557 -38.55 -14.66 5.18
C ILE A 557 -40.04 -14.52 5.34
N TYR A 558 -40.60 -15.28 6.26
CA TYR A 558 -42.01 -15.23 6.61
C TYR A 558 -42.14 -15.09 8.12
N ASN A 559 -42.92 -14.10 8.55
CA ASN A 559 -43.24 -13.91 9.95
C ASN A 559 -44.63 -14.50 10.22
N HIS A 560 -44.67 -15.60 10.97
CA HIS A 560 -45.93 -16.30 11.27
C HIS A 560 -46.89 -15.48 12.15
N ARG A 561 -46.38 -14.52 12.95
CA ARG A 561 -47.22 -13.71 13.86
C ARG A 561 -48.04 -12.65 13.14
N ASN A 562 -47.46 -12.01 12.13
CA ASN A 562 -48.13 -10.93 11.40
C ASN A 562 -48.54 -11.32 9.97
N LYS A 563 -48.28 -12.56 9.55
CA LYS A 563 -48.57 -13.11 8.22
C LYS A 563 -47.92 -12.33 7.07
N VAL A 564 -46.80 -11.64 7.32
CA VAL A 564 -46.05 -10.87 6.32
C VAL A 564 -44.77 -11.61 5.93
N GLY A 565 -44.50 -11.69 4.63
CA GLY A 565 -43.28 -12.27 4.08
C GLY A 565 -42.56 -11.41 3.06
N THR A 566 -41.35 -11.82 2.71
CA THR A 566 -40.58 -11.24 1.59
C THR A 566 -39.60 -12.25 1.01
N THR A 567 -39.49 -12.27 -0.31
CA THR A 567 -38.39 -12.95 -1.01
C THR A 567 -37.16 -12.04 -1.01
N LEU A 568 -35.99 -12.60 -0.69
CA LEU A 568 -34.72 -11.89 -0.69
C LEU A 568 -34.23 -11.70 -2.12
N LYS A 569 -34.06 -10.45 -2.54
CA LYS A 569 -33.73 -10.11 -3.94
C LYS A 569 -32.23 -10.15 -4.27
N HIS A 570 -31.37 -10.22 -3.25
CA HIS A 570 -29.92 -10.11 -3.39
C HIS A 570 -29.20 -11.33 -2.80
N PHE A 571 -28.05 -11.68 -3.35
CA PHE A 571 -27.10 -12.56 -2.68
C PHE A 571 -26.45 -11.81 -1.52
N SER A 572 -26.38 -12.45 -0.36
CA SER A 572 -25.74 -11.87 0.81
C SER A 572 -25.11 -12.93 1.71
N THR A 573 -24.10 -12.53 2.47
CA THR A 573 -23.44 -13.38 3.47
C THR A 573 -23.11 -12.56 4.72
N CYS A 574 -22.52 -13.19 5.73
CA CYS A 574 -22.02 -12.48 6.90
C CYS A 574 -20.95 -11.41 6.58
N ASN A 575 -20.36 -11.44 5.39
CA ASN A 575 -19.38 -10.45 4.93
C ASN A 575 -20.01 -9.27 4.17
N SER A 576 -21.32 -9.28 3.93
CA SER A 576 -22.00 -8.19 3.22
C SER A 576 -21.96 -6.88 4.01
N ASN A 577 -21.72 -5.78 3.30
CA ASN A 577 -21.70 -4.40 3.81
C ASN A 577 -22.92 -3.63 3.28
N ASN A 578 -23.23 -2.49 3.89
CA ASN A 578 -24.35 -1.61 3.48
C ASN A 578 -25.69 -2.37 3.46
N VAL A 579 -25.97 -3.10 4.54
CA VAL A 579 -27.12 -4.01 4.61
C VAL A 579 -28.13 -3.58 5.66
N ILE A 580 -29.40 -3.88 5.38
CA ILE A 580 -30.44 -4.05 6.39
C ILE A 580 -30.48 -5.53 6.77
N TYR A 581 -30.39 -5.84 8.06
CA TYR A 581 -30.38 -7.20 8.58
C TYR A 581 -31.51 -7.42 9.59
N LEU A 582 -31.91 -8.68 9.69
CA LEU A 582 -32.89 -9.19 10.64
C LEU A 582 -32.17 -10.05 11.67
N LEU A 583 -32.52 -9.87 12.94
CA LEU A 583 -32.22 -10.77 14.05
C LEU A 583 -33.54 -11.36 14.55
N THR A 584 -33.59 -12.67 14.77
CA THR A 584 -34.71 -13.35 15.43
C THR A 584 -34.24 -13.98 16.72
N CYS A 585 -34.99 -13.73 17.78
CA CYS A 585 -34.83 -14.36 19.08
C CYS A 585 -35.53 -15.73 19.10
N ASP A 586 -35.24 -16.57 20.10
CA ASP A 586 -35.92 -17.86 20.30
C ASP A 586 -37.40 -17.70 20.68
N CYS A 587 -37.77 -16.56 21.25
CA CYS A 587 -39.16 -16.22 21.55
C CYS A 587 -39.91 -15.64 20.34
N ASP A 588 -39.41 -15.87 19.12
CA ASP A 588 -39.93 -15.38 17.83
C ASP A 588 -40.11 -13.86 17.71
N LEU A 589 -39.47 -13.08 18.58
CA LEU A 589 -39.42 -11.62 18.43
C LEU A 589 -38.28 -11.22 17.50
N TRP A 590 -38.57 -10.25 16.64
CA TRP A 590 -37.67 -9.82 15.57
C TRP A 590 -37.09 -8.44 15.87
N TYR A 591 -35.83 -8.24 15.50
CA TYR A 591 -35.13 -6.95 15.50
C TYR A 591 -34.60 -6.67 14.10
N ILE A 592 -34.80 -5.46 13.62
CA ILE A 592 -34.26 -5.01 12.34
C ILE A 592 -33.23 -3.92 12.58
N GLY A 593 -32.08 -4.05 11.93
CA GLY A 593 -30.99 -3.09 12.06
C GLY A 593 -30.32 -2.78 10.73
N LYS A 594 -29.61 -1.66 10.67
CA LYS A 594 -28.72 -1.30 9.55
C LYS A 594 -27.24 -1.38 9.91
N THR A 595 -26.39 -1.55 8.89
CA THR A 595 -24.94 -1.35 9.03
C THR A 595 -24.27 -0.99 7.69
N THR A 596 -23.31 -0.07 7.73
CA THR A 596 -22.39 0.23 6.63
C THR A 596 -21.16 -0.70 6.65
N ARG A 597 -20.86 -1.31 7.79
CA ARG A 597 -19.74 -2.25 7.98
C ARG A 597 -20.16 -3.67 7.58
N SER A 598 -19.22 -4.61 7.56
CA SER A 598 -19.56 -6.01 7.34
C SER A 598 -20.46 -6.53 8.45
N LEU A 599 -21.55 -7.20 8.08
CA LEU A 599 -22.56 -7.70 9.01
C LEU A 599 -21.96 -8.51 10.18
N ARG A 600 -20.95 -9.35 9.93
CA ARG A 600 -20.26 -10.13 10.96
C ARG A 600 -19.72 -9.28 12.12
N ILE A 601 -19.26 -8.07 11.82
CA ILE A 601 -18.75 -7.15 12.84
C ILE A 601 -19.93 -6.64 13.67
N ARG A 602 -21.01 -6.22 13.00
CA ARG A 602 -22.22 -5.74 13.68
C ARG A 602 -22.86 -6.80 14.57
N ILE A 603 -22.92 -8.05 14.10
CA ILE A 603 -23.40 -9.18 14.91
C ILE A 603 -22.46 -9.45 16.09
N SER A 604 -21.14 -9.31 15.91
CA SER A 604 -20.20 -9.47 17.03
C SER A 604 -20.37 -8.38 18.08
N GLU A 605 -20.66 -7.15 17.67
CA GLU A 605 -21.00 -6.03 18.57
C GLU A 605 -22.27 -6.35 19.37
N HIS A 606 -23.32 -6.83 18.72
CA HIS A 606 -24.56 -7.27 19.41
C HIS A 606 -24.28 -8.36 20.44
N LYS A 607 -23.55 -9.43 20.07
CA LYS A 607 -23.15 -10.50 21.02
C LYS A 607 -22.37 -9.96 22.21
N SER A 608 -21.41 -9.08 21.96
CA SER A 608 -20.59 -8.48 23.02
C SER A 608 -21.44 -7.64 23.97
N ARG A 609 -22.40 -6.88 23.44
CA ARG A 609 -23.29 -6.04 24.25
C ARG A 609 -24.28 -6.84 25.08
N ILE A 610 -24.83 -7.93 24.52
CA ILE A 610 -25.69 -8.87 25.28
C ILE A 610 -24.87 -9.51 26.41
N LYS A 611 -23.64 -9.96 26.12
CA LYS A 611 -22.76 -10.59 27.14
C LYS A 611 -22.38 -9.63 28.27
N ASN A 612 -22.22 -8.34 27.97
CA ASN A 612 -21.75 -7.33 28.91
C ASN A 612 -22.89 -6.49 29.55
N LEU A 613 -24.16 -6.93 29.44
CA LEU A 613 -25.31 -6.36 30.15
C LEU A 613 -25.50 -4.84 29.98
N SER A 614 -25.37 -4.32 28.76
CA SER A 614 -25.64 -2.90 28.48
C SER A 614 -27.14 -2.60 28.63
N THR A 615 -27.50 -1.76 29.60
CA THR A 615 -28.90 -1.43 29.97
C THR A 615 -29.58 -0.38 29.08
N GLU A 616 -28.90 0.13 28.05
CA GLU A 616 -29.40 1.25 27.22
C GLU A 616 -30.29 0.83 26.04
N SER A 617 -30.58 -0.47 25.85
CA SER A 617 -31.46 -0.94 24.77
C SER A 617 -32.28 -2.18 25.14
N LEU A 618 -33.58 -2.16 24.84
CA LEU A 618 -34.61 -3.20 24.99
C LEU A 618 -34.22 -4.50 24.28
N LEU A 619 -33.42 -4.46 23.21
CA LEU A 619 -32.87 -5.68 22.63
C LEU A 619 -32.02 -6.42 23.67
N TYR A 620 -31.18 -5.71 24.43
CA TYR A 620 -30.31 -6.32 25.42
C TYR A 620 -31.03 -6.58 26.75
N SER A 621 -31.93 -5.68 27.16
CA SER A 621 -32.77 -5.91 28.34
C SER A 621 -33.66 -7.14 28.14
N HIS A 622 -34.18 -7.38 26.94
CA HIS A 622 -34.95 -8.58 26.60
C HIS A 622 -34.13 -9.87 26.81
N PHE A 623 -32.93 -9.96 26.25
CA PHE A 623 -32.09 -11.15 26.43
C PHE A 623 -31.73 -11.40 27.91
N THR A 624 -31.59 -10.32 28.68
CA THR A 624 -31.30 -10.39 30.12
C THR A 624 -32.53 -10.81 30.94
N GLN A 625 -33.66 -10.13 30.74
CA GLN A 625 -34.92 -10.34 31.46
C GLN A 625 -35.48 -11.75 31.24
N TYR A 626 -35.42 -12.24 30.00
CA TYR A 626 -35.93 -13.56 29.63
C TYR A 626 -34.85 -14.66 29.67
N LYS A 627 -33.64 -14.34 30.18
CA LYS A 627 -32.51 -15.27 30.34
C LYS A 627 -32.14 -16.04 29.06
N HIS A 628 -32.26 -15.40 27.90
CA HIS A 628 -31.85 -16.00 26.62
C HIS A 628 -30.33 -16.00 26.46
N SER A 629 -29.79 -17.02 25.78
CA SER A 629 -28.36 -17.09 25.54
C SER A 629 -27.90 -15.99 24.55
N PRO A 630 -26.75 -15.33 24.78
CA PRO A 630 -26.17 -14.38 23.82
C PRO A 630 -25.85 -14.99 22.45
N THR A 631 -25.87 -16.32 22.33
CA THR A 631 -25.62 -17.04 21.08
C THR A 631 -26.86 -17.63 20.42
N SER A 632 -28.04 -17.57 21.05
CA SER A 632 -29.20 -18.33 20.56
C SER A 632 -29.98 -17.66 19.43
N PHE A 633 -29.81 -16.35 19.24
CA PHE A 633 -30.46 -15.66 18.11
C PHE A 633 -29.95 -16.13 16.75
N LYS A 634 -30.81 -16.04 15.73
CA LYS A 634 -30.42 -16.22 14.32
C LYS A 634 -30.48 -14.91 13.56
N PHE A 635 -29.73 -14.81 12.46
CA PHE A 635 -29.74 -13.60 11.63
C PHE A 635 -29.63 -13.86 10.14
N CYS A 636 -30.13 -12.91 9.36
CA CYS A 636 -29.96 -12.86 7.91
C CYS A 636 -30.01 -11.41 7.39
N VAL A 637 -29.63 -11.21 6.13
CA VAL A 637 -29.74 -9.91 5.44
C VAL A 637 -31.09 -9.83 4.73
N LEU A 638 -31.82 -8.74 4.98
CA LEU A 638 -33.07 -8.40 4.29
C LEU A 638 -32.79 -7.71 2.94
N GLU A 639 -31.85 -6.77 2.94
CA GLU A 639 -31.58 -5.93 1.78
C GLU A 639 -30.13 -5.47 1.74
N CYS A 640 -29.53 -5.50 0.55
CA CYS A 640 -28.22 -4.92 0.26
C CYS A 640 -28.42 -3.58 -0.48
N ILE A 641 -27.94 -2.49 0.09
CA ILE A 641 -28.02 -1.18 -0.54
C ILE A 641 -26.76 -0.95 -1.38
N SER A 642 -26.98 -0.79 -2.69
CA SER A 642 -25.91 -0.49 -3.64
C SER A 642 -25.43 0.93 -3.42
N GLN A 643 -24.14 1.11 -3.15
CA GLN A 643 -23.55 2.45 -3.01
C GLN A 643 -23.51 3.12 -4.39
N LYS A 644 -24.37 4.12 -4.59
CA LYS A 644 -24.28 5.04 -5.73
C LYS A 644 -23.42 6.25 -5.36
N PRO A 645 -22.62 6.82 -6.29
CA PRO A 645 -21.86 8.05 -6.01
C PRO A 645 -22.77 9.19 -5.54
N PHE A 646 -22.31 9.99 -4.57
CA PHE A 646 -22.99 11.20 -4.05
C PHE A 646 -24.35 10.98 -3.37
N MET A 647 -24.72 9.72 -3.15
CA MET A 647 -25.89 9.36 -2.36
C MET A 647 -25.53 9.38 -0.87
N ASP A 648 -26.36 10.04 -0.06
CA ASP A 648 -26.30 9.90 1.40
C ASP A 648 -26.76 8.48 1.77
N LEU A 649 -25.78 7.58 1.78
CA LEU A 649 -25.97 6.16 2.08
C LEU A 649 -26.55 5.96 3.48
N GLU A 650 -26.19 6.83 4.43
CA GLU A 650 -26.65 6.71 5.81
C GLU A 650 -28.11 7.12 5.93
N LYS A 651 -28.52 8.21 5.26
CA LYS A 651 -29.92 8.59 5.12
C LYS A 651 -30.73 7.47 4.47
N LEU A 652 -30.26 6.91 3.35
CA LEU A 652 -30.97 5.83 2.66
C LEU A 652 -31.06 4.54 3.50
N LEU A 653 -29.99 4.14 4.19
CA LEU A 653 -30.02 3.00 5.10
C LEU A 653 -31.03 3.23 6.23
N SER A 654 -31.11 4.43 6.80
CA SER A 654 -32.13 4.77 7.83
C SER A 654 -33.55 4.65 7.26
N GLN A 655 -33.80 5.18 6.07
CA GLN A 655 -35.12 5.11 5.43
C GLN A 655 -35.53 3.65 5.16
N ARG A 656 -34.61 2.81 4.69
CA ARG A 656 -34.86 1.40 4.41
C ARG A 656 -35.00 0.57 5.69
N GLU A 657 -34.19 0.82 6.71
CA GLU A 657 -34.35 0.23 8.05
C GLU A 657 -35.77 0.48 8.57
N MET A 658 -36.24 1.73 8.48
CA MET A 658 -37.57 2.11 8.94
C MET A 658 -38.68 1.43 8.12
N TYR A 659 -38.56 1.37 6.79
CA TYR A 659 -39.47 0.61 5.93
C TYR A 659 -39.61 -0.85 6.40
N TRP A 660 -38.50 -1.51 6.71
CA TRP A 660 -38.50 -2.90 7.13
C TRP A 660 -39.08 -3.09 8.54
N ILE A 661 -38.79 -2.17 9.47
CA ILE A 661 -39.40 -2.15 10.82
C ILE A 661 -40.92 -2.08 10.73
N PHE A 662 -41.45 -1.16 9.91
CA PHE A 662 -42.90 -1.05 9.70
C PHE A 662 -43.49 -2.26 9.01
N LYS A 663 -42.84 -2.76 7.94
CA LYS A 663 -43.33 -3.91 7.18
C LYS A 663 -43.46 -5.17 8.05
N PHE A 664 -42.49 -5.44 8.90
CA PHE A 664 -42.49 -6.63 9.77
C PHE A 664 -42.99 -6.34 11.20
N LYS A 665 -43.51 -5.15 11.49
CA LYS A 665 -44.03 -4.74 12.80
C LYS A 665 -43.07 -5.08 13.95
N THR A 666 -41.78 -4.78 13.79
CA THR A 666 -40.75 -5.15 14.78
C THR A 666 -40.57 -4.12 15.90
N PHE A 667 -41.43 -3.11 15.96
CA PHE A 667 -41.46 -2.12 17.03
C PHE A 667 -42.04 -2.71 18.32
N SER A 668 -41.46 -2.36 19.47
CA SER A 668 -41.95 -2.79 20.79
C SER A 668 -43.41 -2.37 21.01
N PRO A 669 -44.29 -3.22 21.58
CA PRO A 669 -44.00 -4.52 22.21
C PRO A 669 -44.02 -5.74 21.26
N GLN A 670 -44.35 -5.55 19.99
CA GLN A 670 -44.53 -6.64 19.02
C GLN A 670 -43.20 -7.16 18.45
N GLY A 671 -42.12 -6.40 18.62
CA GLY A 671 -40.75 -6.79 18.32
C GLY A 671 -39.73 -6.09 19.24
N LEU A 672 -38.47 -6.08 18.82
CA LEU A 672 -37.33 -5.66 19.65
C LEU A 672 -36.77 -4.28 19.29
N ASN A 673 -37.36 -3.56 18.32
CA ASN A 673 -36.97 -2.19 17.97
C ASN A 673 -37.65 -1.16 18.91
N GLU A 674 -36.90 -0.13 19.32
CA GLU A 674 -37.29 0.76 20.43
C GLU A 674 -37.61 2.19 20.03
N SER A 675 -36.87 2.70 19.06
CA SER A 675 -36.95 4.08 18.63
C SER A 675 -36.99 4.14 17.12
N LEU A 676 -37.89 4.98 16.62
CA LEU A 676 -37.98 5.30 15.21
C LEU A 676 -37.38 6.69 15.03
N ASN A 677 -36.31 6.77 14.25
CA ASN A 677 -35.68 8.04 13.94
C ASN A 677 -36.19 8.57 12.59
N PHE A 678 -37.21 9.43 12.64
CA PHE A 678 -37.81 10.05 11.46
C PHE A 678 -36.95 11.16 10.82
N SER A 679 -35.82 11.55 11.42
CA SER A 679 -34.94 12.58 10.86
C SER A 679 -34.41 12.25 9.45
N CYS A 680 -34.45 10.98 9.05
CA CYS A 680 -34.09 10.57 7.70
C CYS A 680 -35.15 10.87 6.62
N PHE A 681 -36.34 11.35 6.99
CA PHE A 681 -37.39 11.81 6.08
C PHE A 681 -37.55 13.34 6.07
N LEU A 682 -36.94 14.01 7.04
CA LEU A 682 -36.72 15.45 7.09
C LEU A 682 -35.43 15.80 6.32
#